data_AF-A0A547PA69-F1
#
_entry.id   AF-A0A547PA69-F1
#
_cell.length_a   1.000
_cell.length_b   1.000
_cell.length_c   1.000
_cell.angle_alpha   90.00
_cell.angle_beta   90.00
_cell.angle_gamma   90.00
#
_symmetry.space_group_name_H-M   'P 1'
#
loop_
_entity.id
_entity.type
_entity.pdbx_description
1 polymer ?
#
loop_
_entity_poly.entity_id
_entity_poly.type
_entity_poly.pdbx_seq_one_letter_code
_entity_poly.pdbx_strand_id
1 'polypeptide(L)'
;MFPDPLRINYLVVLGDDTLEDASPFQGFGESWPEMIWALDLLASLPADVLEPSHPLEGVIAQRMGGMRHLLWSPLSISPLERLTQADLGLFVVVFSGEATITSRVACWAATFGKSILHVSSDGGGGSIAVGKFDLKVLKAYCETIMEERGDELSSARRDAVTAALPDWKEPAPETIAMKAWAHNITLPNHMVLARAQLKPSEPEPFIGSSEAEYTRVIGESVREVEALRERIGVRDFHRMSLLHPPLFLVEPALYRHAYARVRPSSNSSGAAFSALRILQRQKRLHNEVEEKLGQAIIDSPEAQRVFAVRRKDLAVFTAAVGLRAAQTTSSVMRLSPGVNHVYQRLGNFARNVRATSPAARIKTPRLFAGVQSELLEAVGSERIDLIEEIGGALKIVSDAPVEWLPVRHLPLMLRYQCSRICATPGNVLLGQLATSEPITLRPEDINRVLVVSSFEPDDPLRNLLIGSIGAVTQGLESKIELRFETVSSRSELIDALNASDASILIFDGHGNGNSETGVATLRIGKEDVDVWQLRGEARIPPVVILSACDTHGVDTTSHATVGNGLLAAGALTVLATLLPVDGRASASFIARLIYRLADFIPAALSARKRALNWTEIIAGMQQMTLASEILDALVGSIVDETTPRAALQTEVNLHINTGNSEWFEWLLSQIADHRGETLAKVISRAQAVIARSEAIRYVQLGNSENILIDDGSIAAQFYPPELRELVENGMTRKSD
;
A
#
# COMPACT_ATOMS: atom_id res chain seq x y z
N MET A 1 16.07 -6.64 -17.17
CA MET A 1 15.35 -7.90 -17.49
C MET A 1 13.91 -7.50 -17.78
N PHE A 2 13.40 -7.73 -18.99
CA PHE A 2 12.01 -7.39 -19.31
C PHE A 2 11.05 -8.29 -18.54
N PRO A 3 9.85 -7.80 -18.15
CA PRO A 3 8.78 -8.67 -17.69
C PRO A 3 8.55 -9.79 -18.71
N ASP A 4 8.05 -10.94 -18.25
CA ASP A 4 7.82 -12.14 -19.07
C ASP A 4 7.25 -11.75 -20.46
N PRO A 5 7.89 -12.12 -21.59
CA PRO A 5 7.56 -11.59 -22.91
C PRO A 5 6.14 -11.96 -23.40
N LEU A 6 5.45 -12.83 -22.67
CA LEU A 6 4.04 -13.18 -22.91
C LEU A 6 3.05 -12.19 -22.29
N ARG A 7 3.52 -11.31 -21.41
CA ARG A 7 2.71 -10.29 -20.72
C ARG A 7 2.24 -9.25 -21.73
N ILE A 8 1.01 -8.79 -21.54
CA ILE A 8 0.46 -7.68 -22.32
C ILE A 8 0.77 -6.39 -21.54
N ASN A 9 1.49 -5.48 -22.19
CA ASN A 9 1.89 -4.19 -21.62
C ASN A 9 0.78 -3.18 -21.88
N TYR A 10 0.08 -2.77 -20.84
CA TYR A 10 -1.00 -1.78 -20.92
C TYR A 10 -0.49 -0.40 -20.50
N LEU A 11 -0.36 0.52 -21.45
CA LEU A 11 0.06 1.90 -21.17
C LEU A 11 -1.15 2.81 -21.06
N VAL A 12 -1.31 3.47 -19.91
CA VAL A 12 -2.35 4.48 -19.68
C VAL A 12 -1.70 5.85 -19.87
N VAL A 13 -1.93 6.49 -21.02
CA VAL A 13 -1.19 7.69 -21.42
C VAL A 13 -1.90 8.95 -20.93
N LEU A 14 -1.14 9.78 -20.23
CA LEU A 14 -1.57 11.03 -19.60
C LEU A 14 -0.89 12.22 -20.26
N GLY A 15 -1.44 13.42 -20.05
CA GLY A 15 -0.79 14.68 -20.36
C GLY A 15 0.47 14.90 -19.53
N ASP A 16 1.24 15.91 -19.92
CA ASP A 16 2.40 16.37 -19.16
C ASP A 16 1.94 17.34 -18.06
N ASP A 17 1.07 16.84 -17.17
CA ASP A 17 0.45 17.62 -16.09
C ASP A 17 1.52 18.12 -15.11
N THR A 18 1.48 19.40 -14.77
CA THR A 18 2.31 20.00 -13.73
C THR A 18 1.62 19.94 -12.36
N LEU A 19 2.32 20.35 -11.29
CA LEU A 19 1.71 20.48 -9.96
C LEU A 19 0.58 21.52 -9.93
N GLU A 20 0.61 22.52 -10.81
CA GLU A 20 -0.43 23.56 -10.91
C GLU A 20 -1.72 23.02 -11.53
N ASP A 21 -1.60 21.99 -12.38
CA ASP A 21 -2.72 21.32 -13.05
C ASP A 21 -3.37 20.25 -12.14
N ALA A 22 -2.76 19.94 -11.01
CA ALA A 22 -3.27 18.93 -10.09
C ALA A 22 -4.51 19.44 -9.33
N SER A 23 -5.51 18.55 -9.15
CA SER A 23 -6.71 18.86 -8.38
C SER A 23 -6.36 19.39 -6.99
N PRO A 24 -7.01 20.49 -6.53
CA PRO A 24 -6.74 21.09 -5.23
C PRO A 24 -7.20 20.25 -4.04
N PHE A 25 -7.93 19.15 -4.28
CA PHE A 25 -8.42 18.27 -3.23
C PHE A 25 -7.51 17.07 -3.00
N GLN A 26 -7.22 16.25 -4.02
CA GLN A 26 -6.37 15.05 -3.86
C GLN A 26 -5.07 15.06 -4.65
N GLY A 27 -4.88 16.00 -5.58
CA GLY A 27 -3.68 16.07 -6.40
C GLY A 27 -3.63 15.07 -7.56
N PHE A 28 -4.77 14.75 -8.17
CA PHE A 28 -4.80 14.07 -9.46
C PHE A 28 -4.61 15.10 -10.58
N GLY A 29 -3.77 14.79 -11.58
CA GLY A 29 -3.64 15.60 -12.79
C GLY A 29 -4.91 15.59 -13.65
N GLU A 30 -5.07 16.61 -14.50
CA GLU A 30 -6.29 16.84 -15.30
C GLU A 30 -6.62 15.73 -16.29
N SER A 31 -5.61 14.95 -16.68
CA SER A 31 -5.77 13.84 -17.65
C SER A 31 -6.48 12.62 -17.06
N TRP A 32 -6.40 12.42 -15.74
CA TRP A 32 -6.89 11.19 -15.09
C TRP A 32 -8.40 10.94 -15.23
N PRO A 33 -9.28 11.95 -15.07
CA PRO A 33 -10.71 11.80 -15.32
C PRO A 33 -11.04 11.26 -16.71
N GLU A 34 -10.27 11.60 -17.73
CA GLU A 34 -10.45 11.12 -19.11
C GLU A 34 -9.99 9.66 -19.29
N MET A 35 -9.33 9.07 -18.28
CA MET A 35 -8.81 7.71 -18.29
C MET A 35 -9.58 6.74 -17.38
N ILE A 36 -10.66 7.17 -16.73
CA ILE A 36 -11.47 6.30 -15.84
C ILE A 36 -11.96 5.05 -16.60
N TRP A 37 -12.44 5.23 -17.83
CA TRP A 37 -12.91 4.12 -18.67
C TRP A 37 -11.80 3.08 -18.93
N ALA A 38 -10.53 3.50 -19.00
CA ALA A 38 -9.41 2.59 -19.23
C ALA A 38 -9.12 1.76 -17.97
N LEU A 39 -9.22 2.37 -16.78
CA LEU A 39 -9.09 1.65 -15.50
C LEU A 39 -10.22 0.62 -15.32
N ASP A 40 -11.45 0.99 -15.69
CA ASP A 40 -12.60 0.09 -15.68
C ASP A 40 -12.42 -1.07 -16.67
N LEU A 41 -12.02 -0.75 -17.91
CA LEU A 41 -11.76 -1.74 -18.95
C LEU A 41 -10.66 -2.73 -18.53
N LEU A 42 -9.55 -2.23 -17.99
CA LEU A 42 -8.42 -3.04 -17.54
C LEU A 42 -8.83 -4.15 -16.57
N ALA A 43 -9.83 -3.92 -15.71
CA ALA A 43 -10.33 -4.95 -14.80
C ALA A 43 -10.82 -6.21 -15.53
N SER A 44 -11.27 -6.09 -16.78
CA SER A 44 -11.76 -7.20 -17.61
C SER A 44 -10.71 -7.83 -18.54
N LEU A 45 -9.52 -7.21 -18.67
CA LEU A 45 -8.51 -7.65 -19.64
C LEU A 45 -7.57 -8.72 -19.09
N PRO A 46 -7.03 -9.60 -19.94
CA PRO A 46 -6.07 -10.62 -19.51
C PRO A 46 -4.70 -10.01 -19.18
N ALA A 47 -3.98 -10.58 -18.23
CA ALA A 47 -2.63 -10.14 -17.87
C ALA A 47 -1.55 -10.55 -18.88
N ASP A 48 -1.80 -11.63 -19.61
CA ASP A 48 -0.91 -12.19 -20.62
C ASP A 48 -1.71 -12.94 -21.69
N VAL A 49 -1.05 -13.28 -22.78
CA VAL A 49 -1.68 -13.91 -23.94
C VAL A 49 -2.13 -15.35 -23.72
N LEU A 50 -1.75 -15.99 -22.62
CA LEU A 50 -2.19 -17.36 -22.30
C LEU A 50 -3.44 -17.37 -21.44
N GLU A 51 -3.64 -16.35 -20.59
CA GLU A 51 -4.70 -16.28 -19.58
C GLU A 51 -6.11 -16.63 -20.12
N PRO A 52 -6.58 -16.14 -21.29
CA PRO A 52 -7.93 -16.44 -21.78
C PRO A 52 -8.18 -17.91 -22.15
N SER A 53 -7.12 -18.71 -22.32
CA SER A 53 -7.23 -20.15 -22.60
C SER A 53 -7.33 -20.99 -21.32
N HIS A 54 -6.91 -20.45 -20.18
CA HIS A 54 -6.83 -21.17 -18.92
C HIS A 54 -8.18 -21.29 -18.19
N PRO A 55 -8.36 -22.32 -17.33
CA PRO A 55 -9.54 -22.42 -16.47
C PRO A 55 -9.65 -21.23 -15.50
N LEU A 56 -10.82 -20.59 -15.48
CA LEU A 56 -11.08 -19.38 -14.72
C LEU A 56 -10.81 -19.54 -13.22
N GLU A 57 -11.20 -20.65 -12.59
CA GLU A 57 -10.94 -20.89 -11.17
C GLU A 57 -9.44 -20.87 -10.84
N GLY A 58 -8.62 -21.47 -11.71
CA GLY A 58 -7.16 -21.48 -11.57
C GLY A 58 -6.56 -20.08 -11.72
N VAL A 59 -7.10 -19.30 -12.66
CA VAL A 59 -6.70 -17.89 -12.85
C VAL A 59 -7.07 -17.04 -11.63
N ILE A 60 -8.28 -17.20 -11.07
CA ILE A 60 -8.70 -16.47 -9.86
C ILE A 60 -7.83 -16.86 -8.67
N ALA A 61 -7.53 -18.14 -8.47
CA ALA A 61 -6.62 -18.58 -7.42
C ALA A 61 -5.22 -17.94 -7.60
N GLN A 62 -4.67 -17.94 -8.82
CA GLN A 62 -3.39 -17.27 -9.10
C GLN A 62 -3.43 -15.77 -8.83
N ARG A 63 -4.56 -15.09 -9.07
CA ARG A 63 -4.76 -13.67 -8.72
C ARG A 63 -4.80 -13.44 -7.21
N MET A 64 -5.52 -14.28 -6.46
CA MET A 64 -5.49 -14.27 -4.98
C MET A 64 -4.06 -14.36 -4.45
N GLY A 65 -3.21 -15.12 -5.16
CA GLY A 65 -1.80 -15.31 -4.86
C GLY A 65 -0.81 -14.31 -5.46
N GLY A 66 -1.27 -13.31 -6.22
CA GLY A 66 -0.37 -12.28 -6.78
C GLY A 66 0.31 -12.62 -8.12
N MET A 67 0.01 -13.77 -8.73
CA MET A 67 0.76 -14.29 -9.89
C MET A 67 0.22 -13.84 -11.26
N ARG A 68 -1.02 -13.34 -11.34
CA ARG A 68 -1.70 -12.94 -12.60
C ARG A 68 -2.17 -11.48 -12.59
N HIS A 69 -1.30 -10.60 -12.11
CA HIS A 69 -1.53 -9.15 -12.10
C HIS A 69 -1.38 -8.54 -13.47
N LEU A 70 -2.08 -7.44 -13.76
CA LEU A 70 -1.88 -6.72 -15.03
C LEU A 70 -0.52 -6.02 -15.00
N LEU A 71 0.19 -6.05 -16.13
CA LEU A 71 1.31 -5.15 -16.35
C LEU A 71 0.77 -3.86 -16.96
N TRP A 72 0.42 -2.90 -16.10
CA TRP A 72 -0.08 -1.61 -16.55
C TRP A 72 0.72 -0.46 -15.94
N SER A 73 0.95 0.58 -16.75
CA SER A 73 1.80 1.70 -16.38
C SER A 73 1.13 3.02 -16.77
N PRO A 74 0.84 3.91 -15.80
CA PRO A 74 0.50 5.28 -16.13
C PRO A 74 1.76 6.03 -16.57
N LEU A 75 1.70 6.66 -17.73
CA LEU A 75 2.85 7.34 -18.33
C LEU A 75 2.43 8.66 -18.96
N SER A 76 3.14 9.74 -18.66
CA SER A 76 2.96 10.99 -19.40
C SER A 76 3.42 10.83 -20.85
N ILE A 77 2.78 11.57 -21.75
CA ILE A 77 3.02 11.49 -23.19
C ILE A 77 4.47 11.82 -23.58
N SER A 78 5.13 12.79 -22.94
CA SER A 78 6.53 13.12 -23.31
C SER A 78 7.54 12.02 -22.96
N PRO A 79 7.47 11.35 -21.78
CA PRO A 79 8.22 10.12 -21.54
C PRO A 79 7.92 8.98 -22.52
N LEU A 80 6.65 8.78 -22.90
CA LEU A 80 6.26 7.75 -23.88
C LEU A 80 6.98 7.95 -25.20
N GLU A 81 7.03 9.18 -25.71
CA GLU A 81 7.67 9.52 -26.98
C GLU A 81 9.18 9.21 -27.03
N ARG A 82 9.81 8.99 -25.87
CA ARG A 82 11.23 8.60 -25.75
C ARG A 82 11.42 7.10 -25.67
N LEU A 83 10.36 6.33 -25.41
CA LEU A 83 10.44 4.88 -25.36
C LEU A 83 10.66 4.33 -26.76
N THR A 84 11.57 3.37 -26.82
CA THR A 84 11.92 2.64 -28.03
C THR A 84 11.38 1.23 -27.96
N GLN A 85 11.46 0.53 -29.10
CA GLN A 85 11.12 -0.86 -29.19
C GLN A 85 11.89 -1.79 -28.25
N ALA A 86 13.04 -1.33 -27.73
CA ALA A 86 13.83 -2.06 -26.76
C ALA A 86 13.25 -1.94 -25.35
N ASP A 87 12.41 -0.94 -25.06
CA ASP A 87 11.93 -0.63 -23.71
C ASP A 87 10.59 -1.30 -23.36
N LEU A 88 9.89 -1.90 -24.33
CA LEU A 88 8.59 -2.53 -24.15
C LEU A 88 8.59 -3.98 -24.60
N GLY A 89 7.69 -4.77 -24.02
CA GLY A 89 7.49 -6.17 -24.38
C GLY A 89 6.88 -6.37 -25.79
N LEU A 90 6.58 -7.63 -26.11
CA LEU A 90 6.11 -8.00 -27.44
C LEU A 90 4.68 -7.50 -27.72
N PHE A 91 3.77 -7.67 -26.75
CA PHE A 91 2.37 -7.26 -26.83
C PHE A 91 2.16 -5.93 -26.10
N VAL A 92 1.76 -4.88 -26.83
CA VAL A 92 1.63 -3.52 -26.29
C VAL A 92 0.27 -2.93 -26.68
N VAL A 93 -0.48 -2.56 -25.65
CA VAL A 93 -1.77 -1.88 -25.78
C VAL A 93 -1.66 -0.52 -25.13
N VAL A 94 -2.08 0.52 -25.83
CA VAL A 94 -1.97 1.91 -25.37
C VAL A 94 -3.36 2.54 -25.30
N PHE A 95 -3.67 3.15 -24.16
CA PHE A 95 -4.91 3.85 -23.89
C PHE A 95 -4.68 5.37 -23.85
N SER A 96 -5.49 6.14 -24.56
CA SER A 96 -5.48 7.61 -24.50
C SER A 96 -6.89 8.21 -24.45
N GLY A 97 -7.09 9.22 -23.61
CA GLY A 97 -8.39 9.85 -23.42
C GLY A 97 -8.60 11.05 -24.35
N GLU A 98 -7.70 12.03 -24.28
CA GLU A 98 -7.85 13.31 -24.98
C GLU A 98 -7.44 13.23 -26.46
N ALA A 99 -8.10 14.01 -27.32
CA ALA A 99 -7.82 14.02 -28.76
C ALA A 99 -6.38 14.47 -29.11
N THR A 100 -5.83 15.42 -28.34
CA THR A 100 -4.45 15.92 -28.46
C THR A 100 -3.44 14.82 -28.14
N ILE A 101 -3.62 14.13 -27.01
CA ILE A 101 -2.80 13.00 -26.58
C ILE A 101 -2.93 11.86 -27.58
N THR A 102 -4.15 11.53 -28.01
CA THR A 102 -4.43 10.48 -29.01
C THR A 102 -3.64 10.72 -30.31
N SER A 103 -3.61 11.96 -30.79
CA SER A 103 -2.84 12.32 -31.99
C SER A 103 -1.32 12.15 -31.80
N ARG A 104 -0.80 12.48 -30.62
CA ARG A 104 0.63 12.29 -30.28
C ARG A 104 1.00 10.81 -30.15
N VAL A 105 0.16 10.01 -29.48
CA VAL A 105 0.34 8.56 -29.38
C VAL A 105 0.36 7.91 -30.77
N ALA A 106 -0.54 8.33 -31.67
CA ALA A 106 -0.56 7.83 -33.04
C ALA A 106 0.75 8.13 -33.80
N CYS A 107 1.30 9.34 -33.63
CA CYS A 107 2.58 9.72 -34.23
C CYS A 107 3.74 8.88 -33.67
N TRP A 108 3.78 8.68 -32.36
CA TRP A 108 4.77 7.81 -31.72
C TRP A 108 4.62 6.37 -32.20
N ALA A 109 3.41 5.80 -32.21
CA ALA A 109 3.15 4.43 -32.65
C ALA A 109 3.60 4.20 -34.10
N ALA A 110 3.43 5.19 -34.99
CA ALA A 110 3.89 5.12 -36.38
C ALA A 110 5.43 5.10 -36.51
N THR A 111 6.16 5.67 -35.55
CA THR A 111 7.63 5.71 -35.54
C THR A 111 8.28 4.64 -34.65
N PHE A 112 7.49 4.00 -33.77
CA PHE A 112 7.95 2.98 -32.84
C PHE A 112 8.52 1.73 -33.54
N GLY A 113 8.13 1.50 -34.79
CA GLY A 113 8.67 0.41 -35.63
C GLY A 113 8.08 -0.97 -35.34
N LYS A 114 7.11 -1.07 -34.43
CA LYS A 114 6.36 -2.30 -34.10
C LYS A 114 4.86 -2.01 -34.09
N SER A 115 4.05 -3.04 -34.37
CA SER A 115 2.60 -2.97 -34.30
C SER A 115 2.12 -2.70 -32.86
N ILE A 116 1.40 -1.60 -32.66
CA ILE A 116 0.84 -1.17 -31.37
C ILE A 116 -0.69 -1.18 -31.46
N LEU A 117 -1.36 -1.74 -30.46
CA LEU A 117 -2.81 -1.62 -30.36
C LEU A 117 -3.17 -0.34 -29.59
N HIS A 118 -3.54 0.70 -30.32
CA HIS A 118 -3.93 1.98 -29.73
C HIS A 118 -5.45 2.08 -29.61
N VAL A 119 -5.95 2.17 -28.38
CA VAL A 119 -7.36 2.35 -28.04
C VAL A 119 -7.56 3.74 -27.41
N SER A 120 -8.60 4.45 -27.84
CA SER A 120 -8.91 5.79 -27.32
C SER A 120 -10.40 5.97 -27.04
N SER A 121 -10.78 7.04 -26.34
CA SER A 121 -12.18 7.33 -26.01
C SER A 121 -13.09 7.33 -27.26
N ASP A 122 -12.72 8.13 -28.27
CA ASP A 122 -13.56 8.38 -29.45
C ASP A 122 -12.98 7.82 -30.77
N GLY A 123 -11.77 7.26 -30.75
CA GLY A 123 -11.03 6.87 -31.94
C GLY A 123 -10.27 8.05 -32.59
N GLY A 124 -9.64 7.80 -33.74
CA GLY A 124 -8.92 8.81 -34.52
C GLY A 124 -7.40 8.62 -34.53
N GLY A 125 -6.72 9.16 -35.55
CA GLY A 125 -5.26 8.97 -35.71
C GLY A 125 -4.83 7.52 -35.94
N GLY A 126 -5.73 6.62 -36.35
CA GLY A 126 -5.46 5.18 -36.45
C GLY A 126 -5.80 4.37 -35.18
N SER A 127 -6.24 5.03 -34.11
CA SER A 127 -6.73 4.36 -32.89
C SER A 127 -8.15 3.79 -33.03
N ILE A 128 -8.43 2.77 -32.23
CA ILE A 128 -9.75 2.14 -32.10
C ILE A 128 -10.51 2.84 -30.97
N ALA A 129 -11.74 3.29 -31.24
CA ALA A 129 -12.60 3.82 -30.18
C ALA A 129 -12.96 2.72 -29.17
N VAL A 130 -13.00 3.03 -27.87
CA VAL A 130 -13.26 2.06 -26.80
C VAL A 130 -14.56 1.28 -27.02
N GLY A 131 -15.61 1.93 -27.53
CA GLY A 131 -16.89 1.28 -27.84
C GLY A 131 -16.84 0.24 -28.98
N LYS A 132 -15.71 0.15 -29.70
CA LYS A 132 -15.42 -0.86 -30.74
C LYS A 132 -14.33 -1.85 -30.31
N PHE A 133 -13.77 -1.69 -29.12
CA PHE A 133 -12.74 -2.58 -28.60
C PHE A 133 -13.37 -3.69 -27.77
N ASP A 134 -12.94 -4.93 -28.02
CA ASP A 134 -13.33 -6.11 -27.27
C ASP A 134 -12.19 -7.14 -27.25
N LEU A 135 -12.42 -8.30 -26.62
CA LEU A 135 -11.41 -9.36 -26.54
C LEU A 135 -11.08 -9.97 -27.93
N LYS A 136 -11.96 -9.87 -28.92
CA LYS A 136 -11.72 -10.36 -30.29
C LYS A 136 -10.71 -9.46 -30.99
N VAL A 137 -10.85 -8.14 -30.81
CA VAL A 137 -9.87 -7.16 -31.30
C VAL A 137 -8.50 -7.41 -30.65
N LEU A 138 -8.46 -7.63 -29.33
CA LEU A 138 -7.20 -7.95 -28.64
C LEU A 138 -6.59 -9.27 -29.12
N LYS A 139 -7.41 -10.32 -29.32
CA LYS A 139 -6.96 -11.61 -29.86
C LYS A 139 -6.34 -11.46 -31.25
N ALA A 140 -7.04 -10.78 -32.16
CA ALA A 140 -6.58 -10.56 -33.52
C ALA A 140 -5.26 -9.79 -33.53
N TYR A 141 -5.11 -8.79 -32.65
CA TYR A 141 -3.83 -8.11 -32.46
C TYR A 141 -2.72 -9.07 -32.01
N CYS A 142 -2.97 -9.93 -31.01
CA CYS A 142 -1.99 -10.91 -30.56
C CYS A 142 -1.62 -11.93 -31.64
N GLU A 143 -2.57 -12.35 -32.48
CA GLU A 143 -2.32 -13.20 -33.65
C GLU A 143 -1.40 -12.52 -34.66
N THR A 144 -1.68 -11.27 -35.04
CA THR A 144 -0.80 -10.47 -35.91
C THR A 144 0.62 -10.37 -35.34
N ILE A 145 0.76 -10.09 -34.04
CA ILE A 145 2.08 -9.99 -33.41
C ILE A 145 2.83 -11.32 -33.44
N MET A 146 2.13 -12.44 -33.27
CA MET A 146 2.76 -13.77 -33.36
C MET A 146 3.20 -14.13 -34.77
N GLU A 147 2.46 -13.69 -35.80
CA GLU A 147 2.85 -13.86 -37.20
C GLU A 147 4.07 -12.99 -37.57
N GLU A 148 4.06 -11.73 -37.15
CA GLU A 148 5.12 -10.77 -37.49
C GLU A 148 6.42 -11.03 -36.72
N ARG A 149 6.31 -11.40 -35.43
CA ARG A 149 7.42 -11.31 -34.46
C ARG A 149 7.43 -12.44 -33.43
N GLY A 150 6.69 -13.51 -33.67
CA GLY A 150 6.73 -14.70 -32.81
C GLY A 150 8.13 -15.33 -32.76
N ASP A 151 8.99 -15.04 -33.75
CA ASP A 151 10.37 -15.49 -33.81
C ASP A 151 11.25 -14.96 -32.66
N GLU A 152 10.90 -13.82 -32.06
CA GLU A 152 11.55 -13.25 -30.89
C GLU A 152 11.32 -14.05 -29.60
N LEU A 153 10.28 -14.90 -29.56
CA LEU A 153 10.03 -15.80 -28.44
C LEU A 153 10.88 -17.08 -28.57
N SER A 154 11.31 -17.64 -27.44
CA SER A 154 11.85 -19.01 -27.39
C SER A 154 10.83 -20.00 -27.96
N SER A 155 11.29 -21.09 -28.58
CA SER A 155 10.42 -22.13 -29.17
C SER A 155 9.30 -22.59 -28.22
N ALA A 156 9.64 -22.94 -26.97
CA ALA A 156 8.64 -23.38 -25.98
C ALA A 156 7.53 -22.35 -25.72
N ARG A 157 7.88 -21.05 -25.63
CA ARG A 157 6.92 -19.97 -25.45
C ARG A 157 6.07 -19.77 -26.71
N ARG A 158 6.70 -19.80 -27.89
CA ARG A 158 5.99 -19.69 -29.17
C ARG A 158 4.97 -20.81 -29.34
N ASP A 159 5.36 -22.04 -29.04
CA ASP A 159 4.49 -23.21 -29.11
C ASP A 159 3.32 -23.09 -28.12
N ALA A 160 3.58 -22.63 -26.89
CA ALA A 160 2.53 -22.38 -25.90
C ALA A 160 1.51 -21.33 -26.38
N VAL A 161 1.96 -20.20 -26.94
CA VAL A 161 1.05 -19.16 -27.47
C VAL A 161 0.29 -19.65 -28.68
N THR A 162 0.96 -20.37 -29.60
CA THR A 162 0.35 -20.92 -30.82
C THR A 162 -0.75 -21.93 -30.47
N ALA A 163 -0.56 -22.71 -29.40
CA ALA A 163 -1.60 -23.61 -28.88
C ALA A 163 -2.72 -22.85 -28.16
N ALA A 164 -2.40 -21.79 -27.41
CA ALA A 164 -3.36 -21.08 -26.58
C ALA A 164 -4.28 -20.12 -27.35
N LEU A 165 -3.77 -19.37 -28.34
CA LEU A 165 -4.54 -18.35 -29.07
C LEU A 165 -5.85 -18.88 -29.68
N PRO A 166 -5.86 -20.04 -30.39
CA PRO A 166 -7.09 -20.63 -30.89
C PRO A 166 -8.13 -20.90 -29.81
N ASP A 167 -7.68 -21.27 -28.61
CA ASP A 167 -8.49 -21.67 -27.45
C ASP A 167 -8.92 -20.50 -26.56
N TRP A 168 -8.65 -19.25 -26.94
CA TRP A 168 -9.17 -18.08 -26.23
C TRP A 168 -10.70 -18.13 -26.11
N LYS A 169 -11.19 -18.11 -24.88
CA LYS A 169 -12.61 -18.15 -24.58
C LYS A 169 -13.16 -16.74 -24.43
N GLU A 170 -14.28 -16.46 -25.07
CA GLU A 170 -15.05 -15.26 -24.78
C GLU A 170 -15.55 -15.34 -23.32
N PRO A 171 -15.45 -14.25 -22.54
CA PRO A 171 -16.00 -14.21 -21.21
C PRO A 171 -17.49 -14.54 -21.25
N ALA A 172 -17.94 -15.42 -20.35
CA ALA A 172 -19.33 -15.80 -20.22
C ALA A 172 -19.77 -15.53 -18.77
N PRO A 173 -20.07 -14.26 -18.42
CA PRO A 173 -20.31 -13.90 -17.03
C PRO A 173 -21.50 -14.63 -16.42
N GLU A 174 -21.31 -15.24 -15.26
CA GLU A 174 -22.37 -15.85 -14.45
C GLU A 174 -23.16 -14.76 -13.73
N THR A 175 -24.49 -14.79 -13.81
CA THR A 175 -25.32 -13.84 -13.07
C THR A 175 -25.42 -14.24 -11.60
N ILE A 176 -25.14 -13.30 -10.69
CA ILE A 176 -25.27 -13.51 -9.24
C ILE A 176 -26.45 -12.70 -8.67
N ALA A 177 -26.96 -13.14 -7.52
CA ALA A 177 -28.13 -12.53 -6.87
C ALA A 177 -27.85 -11.18 -6.18
N MET A 178 -26.63 -10.63 -6.30
CA MET A 178 -26.27 -9.33 -5.76
C MET A 178 -26.84 -8.20 -6.62
N LYS A 179 -27.37 -7.17 -5.96
CA LYS A 179 -27.79 -5.94 -6.63
C LYS A 179 -26.59 -5.08 -7.05
N ALA A 180 -26.51 -4.69 -8.32
CA ALA A 180 -25.50 -3.72 -8.77
C ALA A 180 -25.92 -2.28 -8.44
N TRP A 181 -25.32 -1.72 -7.39
CA TRP A 181 -25.42 -0.28 -7.13
C TRP A 181 -24.37 0.52 -7.91
N ALA A 182 -24.82 1.44 -8.76
CA ALA A 182 -23.96 2.37 -9.50
C ALA A 182 -23.47 3.51 -8.57
N HIS A 183 -22.56 3.17 -7.65
CA HIS A 183 -22.01 4.10 -6.66
C HIS A 183 -20.56 3.77 -6.29
N ASN A 184 -19.80 4.80 -5.92
CA ASN A 184 -18.37 4.68 -5.57
C ASN A 184 -18.07 3.83 -4.33
N ILE A 185 -19.10 3.37 -3.60
CA ILE A 185 -18.92 2.54 -2.39
C ILE A 185 -18.86 1.05 -2.74
N THR A 186 -19.39 0.67 -3.91
CA THR A 186 -19.55 -0.72 -4.38
C THR A 186 -18.78 -0.99 -5.67
N LEU A 187 -18.49 0.06 -6.47
CA LEU A 187 -17.75 -0.06 -7.73
C LEU A 187 -16.47 -0.90 -7.60
N PRO A 188 -15.60 -0.74 -6.58
CA PRO A 188 -14.40 -1.57 -6.47
C PRO A 188 -14.69 -3.07 -6.38
N ASN A 189 -15.70 -3.47 -5.61
CA ASN A 189 -16.11 -4.88 -5.48
C ASN A 189 -16.79 -5.37 -6.78
N HIS A 190 -17.51 -4.50 -7.49
CA HIS A 190 -18.04 -4.85 -8.81
C HIS A 190 -16.93 -5.12 -9.81
N MET A 191 -15.83 -4.35 -9.80
CA MET A 191 -14.67 -4.59 -10.66
C MET A 191 -14.00 -5.94 -10.35
N VAL A 192 -13.90 -6.31 -9.06
CA VAL A 192 -13.39 -7.62 -8.62
C VAL A 192 -14.25 -8.75 -9.17
N LEU A 193 -15.57 -8.65 -8.99
CA LEU A 193 -16.54 -9.65 -9.46
C LEU A 193 -16.54 -9.74 -10.99
N ALA A 194 -16.52 -8.61 -11.71
CA ALA A 194 -16.44 -8.57 -13.16
C ALA A 194 -15.17 -9.26 -13.68
N ARG A 195 -14.03 -9.04 -13.04
CA ARG A 195 -12.76 -9.72 -13.37
C ARG A 195 -12.83 -11.24 -13.13
N ALA A 196 -13.67 -11.67 -12.19
CA ALA A 196 -13.99 -13.07 -11.93
C ALA A 196 -15.14 -13.61 -12.80
N GLN A 197 -15.56 -12.86 -13.83
CA GLN A 197 -16.70 -13.18 -14.71
C GLN A 197 -18.00 -13.42 -13.92
N LEU A 198 -18.22 -12.65 -12.86
CA LEU A 198 -19.48 -12.59 -12.14
C LEU A 198 -20.16 -11.26 -12.46
N LYS A 199 -21.41 -11.34 -12.88
CA LYS A 199 -22.24 -10.17 -13.22
C LYS A 199 -23.35 -10.04 -12.18
N PRO A 200 -23.40 -8.97 -11.38
CA PRO A 200 -24.55 -8.69 -10.53
C PRO A 200 -25.77 -8.31 -11.39
N SER A 201 -26.89 -7.93 -10.76
CA SER A 201 -28.07 -7.40 -11.49
C SER A 201 -27.71 -6.22 -12.38
N GLU A 202 -28.64 -5.76 -13.23
CA GLU A 202 -28.41 -4.51 -13.98
C GLU A 202 -28.14 -3.34 -13.02
N PRO A 203 -27.18 -2.44 -13.35
CA PRO A 203 -26.82 -1.32 -12.48
C PRO A 203 -27.97 -0.35 -12.24
N GLU A 204 -28.24 -0.05 -10.97
CA GLU A 204 -29.20 0.97 -10.55
C GLU A 204 -28.50 2.10 -9.79
N PRO A 205 -28.89 3.36 -10.00
CA PRO A 205 -28.42 4.46 -9.16
C PRO A 205 -28.72 4.19 -7.68
N PHE A 206 -27.75 4.49 -6.80
CA PHE A 206 -27.91 4.35 -5.37
C PHE A 206 -27.79 5.71 -4.67
N ILE A 207 -28.78 6.05 -3.86
CA ILE A 207 -28.74 7.15 -2.91
C ILE A 207 -29.28 6.58 -1.60
N GLY A 208 -28.40 6.38 -0.62
CA GLY A 208 -28.80 5.84 0.67
C GLY A 208 -29.64 6.84 1.45
N SER A 209 -30.69 6.34 2.10
CA SER A 209 -31.56 7.11 2.99
C SER A 209 -30.96 7.36 4.38
N SER A 210 -29.90 6.62 4.74
CA SER A 210 -29.23 6.71 6.03
C SER A 210 -27.81 6.13 5.98
N GLU A 211 -26.97 6.47 6.96
CA GLU A 211 -25.63 5.88 7.09
C GLU A 211 -25.67 4.35 7.25
N ALA A 212 -26.70 3.83 7.94
CA ALA A 212 -26.88 2.38 8.11
C ALA A 212 -27.14 1.68 6.77
N GLU A 213 -27.85 2.31 5.84
CA GLU A 213 -28.06 1.76 4.50
C GLU A 213 -26.75 1.70 3.70
N TYR A 214 -25.92 2.75 3.79
CA TYR A 214 -24.57 2.73 3.22
C TYR A 214 -23.72 1.60 3.81
N THR A 215 -23.71 1.45 5.14
CA THR A 215 -22.98 0.37 5.82
C THR A 215 -23.45 -1.02 5.37
N ARG A 216 -24.76 -1.25 5.30
CA ARG A 216 -25.35 -2.51 4.82
C ARG A 216 -24.90 -2.82 3.39
N VAL A 217 -25.04 -1.87 2.46
CA VAL A 217 -24.68 -2.07 1.05
C VAL A 217 -23.18 -2.34 0.88
N ILE A 218 -22.32 -1.64 1.64
CA ILE A 218 -20.88 -1.91 1.66
C ILE A 218 -20.63 -3.34 2.16
N GLY A 219 -21.21 -3.73 3.29
CA GLY A 219 -21.04 -5.06 3.87
C GLY A 219 -21.54 -6.18 2.97
N GLU A 220 -22.66 -6.01 2.27
CA GLU A 220 -23.15 -6.95 1.25
C GLU A 220 -22.12 -7.13 0.13
N SER A 221 -21.61 -6.04 -0.44
CA SER A 221 -20.63 -6.12 -1.54
C SER A 221 -19.29 -6.75 -1.12
N VAL A 222 -18.87 -6.56 0.13
CA VAL A 222 -17.66 -7.18 0.69
C VAL A 222 -17.86 -8.68 0.83
N ARG A 223 -18.98 -9.12 1.42
CA ARG A 223 -19.28 -10.54 1.62
C ARG A 223 -19.38 -11.32 0.32
N GLU A 224 -19.85 -10.72 -0.76
CA GLU A 224 -19.89 -11.37 -2.08
C GLU A 224 -18.49 -11.66 -2.64
N VAL A 225 -17.53 -10.75 -2.42
CA VAL A 225 -16.13 -10.99 -2.82
C VAL A 225 -15.47 -12.02 -1.91
N GLU A 226 -15.74 -12.01 -0.61
CA GLU A 226 -15.21 -13.03 0.31
C GLU A 226 -15.80 -14.41 0.02
N ALA A 227 -17.10 -14.51 -0.27
CA ALA A 227 -17.73 -15.75 -0.71
C ALA A 227 -17.10 -16.30 -2.01
N LEU A 228 -16.72 -15.42 -2.94
CA LEU A 228 -15.93 -15.81 -4.11
C LEU A 228 -14.57 -16.40 -3.70
N ARG A 229 -13.83 -15.73 -2.82
CA ARG A 229 -12.51 -16.21 -2.35
C ARG A 229 -12.61 -17.56 -1.63
N GLU A 230 -13.61 -17.73 -0.78
CA GLU A 230 -13.90 -18.99 -0.08
C GLU A 230 -14.23 -20.12 -1.07
N ARG A 231 -15.06 -19.84 -2.08
CA ARG A 231 -15.42 -20.80 -3.13
C ARG A 231 -14.21 -21.26 -3.94
N ILE A 232 -13.28 -20.35 -4.25
CA ILE A 232 -12.06 -20.67 -5.01
C ILE A 232 -11.05 -21.46 -4.16
N GLY A 233 -10.99 -21.11 -2.86
CA GLY A 233 -10.18 -21.79 -1.86
C GLY A 233 -8.68 -21.56 -2.00
N VAL A 234 -7.95 -21.92 -0.93
CA VAL A 234 -6.49 -21.88 -0.92
C VAL A 234 -5.94 -23.09 -1.67
N ARG A 235 -4.97 -22.88 -2.56
CA ARG A 235 -4.27 -23.91 -3.33
C ARG A 235 -2.86 -24.11 -2.80
N ASP A 236 -2.26 -25.27 -3.05
CA ASP A 236 -0.91 -25.60 -2.55
C ASP A 236 0.15 -24.60 -2.98
N PHE A 237 0.07 -24.08 -4.21
CA PHE A 237 1.03 -23.08 -4.72
C PHE A 237 0.98 -21.75 -3.96
N HIS A 238 -0.06 -21.48 -3.17
CA HIS A 238 -0.08 -20.33 -2.25
C HIS A 238 0.93 -20.47 -1.12
N ARG A 239 1.58 -21.63 -0.93
CA ARG A 239 2.77 -21.74 -0.08
C ARG A 239 3.95 -20.95 -0.66
N MET A 240 4.04 -20.82 -1.98
CA MET A 240 5.08 -20.04 -2.67
C MET A 240 4.64 -18.59 -2.84
N SER A 241 3.44 -18.36 -3.35
CA SER A 241 3.00 -17.00 -3.73
C SER A 241 2.42 -16.18 -2.56
N LEU A 242 1.96 -16.86 -1.50
CA LEU A 242 1.14 -16.33 -0.41
C LEU A 242 -0.17 -15.68 -0.89
N LEU A 243 -1.13 -15.53 0.01
CA LEU A 243 -2.37 -14.81 -0.31
C LEU A 243 -2.15 -13.32 -0.08
N HIS A 244 -2.61 -12.50 -1.03
CA HIS A 244 -2.76 -11.07 -0.80
C HIS A 244 -3.82 -10.77 0.26
N PRO A 245 -3.75 -9.58 0.90
CA PRO A 245 -4.75 -9.13 1.87
C PRO A 245 -6.18 -9.36 1.34
N PRO A 246 -7.04 -10.11 2.06
CA PRO A 246 -8.43 -10.30 1.62
C PRO A 246 -9.19 -8.97 1.59
N LEU A 247 -8.89 -8.05 2.51
CA LEU A 247 -9.68 -6.84 2.71
C LEU A 247 -8.85 -5.55 2.58
N PHE A 248 -9.39 -4.60 1.83
CA PHE A 248 -8.89 -3.24 1.69
C PHE A 248 -9.79 -2.27 2.47
N LEU A 249 -9.21 -1.49 3.38
CA LEU A 249 -9.88 -0.42 4.13
C LEU A 249 -9.60 0.92 3.45
N VAL A 250 -10.63 1.57 2.91
CA VAL A 250 -10.43 2.64 1.93
C VAL A 250 -11.20 3.91 2.27
N GLU A 251 -10.46 5.03 2.34
CA GLU A 251 -11.01 6.38 2.41
C GLU A 251 -10.19 7.39 1.56
N PRO A 252 -10.80 8.02 0.53
CA PRO A 252 -10.23 9.19 -0.13
C PRO A 252 -10.19 10.37 0.84
N ALA A 253 -9.06 11.06 0.87
CA ALA A 253 -8.87 12.23 1.70
C ALA A 253 -9.03 13.53 0.90
N LEU A 254 -8.90 14.66 1.58
CA LEU A 254 -8.50 15.93 0.99
C LEU A 254 -7.06 16.22 1.44
N TYR A 255 -6.38 17.11 0.75
CA TYR A 255 -5.15 17.68 1.25
C TYR A 255 -5.39 18.30 2.63
N ARG A 256 -4.42 18.19 3.53
CA ARG A 256 -4.66 18.48 4.94
C ARG A 256 -4.94 19.95 5.18
N HIS A 257 -4.28 20.82 4.41
CA HIS A 257 -4.57 22.26 4.39
C HIS A 257 -6.00 22.55 3.88
N ALA A 258 -6.57 21.69 3.01
CA ALA A 258 -7.92 21.86 2.52
C ALA A 258 -8.98 21.63 3.61
N TYR A 259 -8.66 20.95 4.72
CA TYR A 259 -9.55 20.86 5.89
C TYR A 259 -9.49 22.10 6.81
N ALA A 260 -8.54 23.01 6.60
CA ALA A 260 -8.42 24.23 7.40
C ALA A 260 -9.58 25.20 7.13
N ARG A 261 -9.98 25.97 8.14
CA ARG A 261 -11.03 26.98 7.99
C ARG A 261 -10.50 28.14 7.13
N VAL A 262 -10.95 28.20 5.89
CA VAL A 262 -10.71 29.32 4.99
C VAL A 262 -11.69 30.45 5.34
N ARG A 263 -11.23 31.71 5.36
CA ARG A 263 -12.11 32.88 5.47
C ARG A 263 -12.71 33.20 4.10
N PRO A 264 -13.97 33.66 4.00
CA PRO A 264 -14.52 34.11 2.73
C PRO A 264 -13.60 35.20 2.15
N SER A 265 -13.17 35.03 0.90
CA SER A 265 -12.49 36.12 0.19
C SER A 265 -13.55 37.00 -0.48
N SER A 266 -13.23 38.27 -0.71
CA SER A 266 -14.10 39.20 -1.44
C SER A 266 -14.42 38.74 -2.86
N ASN A 267 -13.65 37.78 -3.39
CA ASN A 267 -13.70 37.33 -4.79
C ASN A 267 -14.40 35.97 -4.96
N SER A 268 -14.85 35.32 -3.87
CA SER A 268 -15.56 34.02 -3.93
C SER A 268 -17.07 34.19 -3.78
N SER A 269 -17.87 33.51 -4.60
CA SER A 269 -19.33 33.49 -4.41
C SER A 269 -19.67 32.81 -3.07
N GLY A 270 -20.68 33.32 -2.36
CA GLY A 270 -21.11 32.73 -1.09
C GLY A 270 -21.53 31.26 -1.21
N ALA A 271 -22.09 30.87 -2.36
CA ALA A 271 -22.49 29.50 -2.66
C ALA A 271 -21.28 28.56 -2.87
N ALA A 272 -20.26 28.98 -3.62
CA ALA A 272 -19.04 28.18 -3.81
C ALA A 272 -18.28 27.97 -2.50
N PHE A 273 -18.18 29.03 -1.68
CA PHE A 273 -17.61 28.92 -0.35
C PHE A 273 -18.39 27.93 0.53
N SER A 274 -19.73 27.95 0.44
CA SER A 274 -20.58 27.01 1.19
C SER A 274 -20.42 25.57 0.72
N ALA A 275 -20.32 25.35 -0.59
CA ALA A 275 -20.04 24.03 -1.18
C ALA A 275 -18.70 23.46 -0.67
N LEU A 276 -17.63 24.26 -0.71
CA LEU A 276 -16.33 23.87 -0.13
C LEU A 276 -16.49 23.51 1.35
N ARG A 277 -17.25 24.31 2.09
CA ARG A 277 -17.49 24.10 3.52
C ARG A 277 -18.25 22.83 3.86
N ILE A 278 -19.13 22.36 2.97
CA ILE A 278 -19.81 21.07 3.11
C ILE A 278 -18.80 19.95 2.94
N LEU A 279 -17.98 19.98 1.88
CA LEU A 279 -16.92 18.98 1.65
C LEU A 279 -15.92 18.92 2.81
N GLN A 280 -15.49 20.07 3.32
CA GLN A 280 -14.56 20.18 4.46
C GLN A 280 -15.10 19.64 5.79
N ARG A 281 -16.40 19.41 5.91
CA ARG A 281 -17.07 19.02 7.16
C ARG A 281 -17.76 17.67 7.07
N GLN A 282 -17.75 17.06 5.90
CA GLN A 282 -18.38 15.77 5.66
C GLN A 282 -17.74 14.70 6.53
N LYS A 283 -18.50 14.15 7.49
CA LYS A 283 -18.06 13.03 8.34
C LYS A 283 -18.72 11.70 8.00
N ARG A 284 -19.77 11.73 7.18
CA ARG A 284 -20.65 10.59 6.89
C ARG A 284 -20.78 10.41 5.38
N LEU A 285 -21.18 9.22 4.96
CA LEU A 285 -21.50 8.94 3.56
C LEU A 285 -22.87 9.54 3.22
N HIS A 286 -23.83 9.44 4.15
CA HIS A 286 -25.09 10.17 4.09
C HIS A 286 -24.92 11.61 4.57
N ASN A 287 -25.22 12.59 3.72
CA ASN A 287 -25.17 14.02 4.07
C ASN A 287 -26.53 14.67 3.89
N GLU A 288 -26.94 15.43 4.90
CA GLU A 288 -28.12 16.27 4.86
C GLU A 288 -27.71 17.73 4.78
N VAL A 289 -28.34 18.47 3.86
CA VAL A 289 -28.11 19.91 3.68
C VAL A 289 -29.47 20.59 3.78
N GLU A 290 -29.52 21.74 4.44
CA GLU A 290 -30.72 22.57 4.51
C GLU A 290 -31.20 22.93 3.09
N GLU A 291 -32.49 22.79 2.82
CA GLU A 291 -33.09 22.94 1.49
C GLU A 291 -32.70 24.25 0.79
N LYS A 292 -32.79 25.38 1.48
CA LYS A 292 -32.40 26.69 0.93
C LYS A 292 -30.93 26.76 0.52
N LEU A 293 -30.05 26.17 1.33
CA LEU A 293 -28.63 26.10 1.03
C LEU A 293 -28.35 25.13 -0.12
N GLY A 294 -29.04 24.00 -0.16
CA GLY A 294 -29.00 23.05 -1.27
C GLY A 294 -29.39 23.70 -2.60
N GLN A 295 -30.51 24.43 -2.62
CA GLN A 295 -30.95 25.15 -3.81
C GLN A 295 -29.94 26.21 -4.26
N ALA A 296 -29.40 27.00 -3.33
CA ALA A 296 -28.37 28.00 -3.64
C ALA A 296 -27.08 27.39 -4.24
N ILE A 297 -26.73 26.16 -3.83
CA ILE A 297 -25.61 25.41 -4.40
C ILE A 297 -25.95 24.89 -5.80
N ILE A 298 -27.16 24.35 -5.99
CA ILE A 298 -27.63 23.86 -7.28
C ILE A 298 -27.66 24.99 -8.31
N ASP A 299 -28.09 26.19 -7.91
CA ASP A 299 -28.24 27.32 -8.83
C ASP A 299 -26.93 28.06 -9.13
N SER A 300 -25.85 27.80 -8.38
CA SER A 300 -24.55 28.48 -8.57
C SER A 300 -23.58 27.64 -9.43
N PRO A 301 -23.17 28.12 -10.62
CA PRO A 301 -22.18 27.44 -11.45
C PRO A 301 -20.84 27.23 -10.74
N GLU A 302 -20.41 28.18 -9.91
CA GLU A 302 -19.15 28.09 -9.16
C GLU A 302 -19.23 27.00 -8.09
N ALA A 303 -20.37 26.88 -7.39
CA ALA A 303 -20.60 25.81 -6.42
C ALA A 303 -20.66 24.44 -7.10
N GLN A 304 -21.31 24.35 -8.26
CA GLN A 304 -21.32 23.13 -9.08
C GLN A 304 -19.90 22.72 -9.52
N ARG A 305 -19.04 23.67 -9.89
CA ARG A 305 -17.63 23.39 -10.24
C ARG A 305 -16.84 22.77 -9.07
N VAL A 306 -17.04 23.27 -7.84
CA VAL A 306 -16.40 22.70 -6.64
C VAL A 306 -16.75 21.21 -6.48
N PHE A 307 -18.04 20.87 -6.59
CA PHE A 307 -18.47 19.47 -6.53
C PHE A 307 -18.03 18.65 -7.75
N ALA A 308 -17.95 19.25 -8.94
CA ALA A 308 -17.49 18.58 -10.14
C ALA A 308 -16.02 18.14 -10.02
N VAL A 309 -15.13 19.00 -9.52
CA VAL A 309 -13.73 18.65 -9.25
C VAL A 309 -13.66 17.52 -8.22
N ARG A 310 -14.40 17.63 -7.11
CA ARG A 310 -14.41 16.56 -6.10
C ARG A 310 -14.95 15.23 -6.64
N ARG A 311 -15.99 15.27 -7.48
CA ARG A 311 -16.55 14.08 -8.12
C ARG A 311 -15.52 13.37 -9.01
N LYS A 312 -14.77 14.14 -9.81
CA LYS A 312 -13.68 13.62 -10.65
C LYS A 312 -12.62 12.90 -9.82
N ASP A 313 -12.12 13.54 -8.75
CA ASP A 313 -11.14 12.93 -7.84
C ASP A 313 -11.64 11.61 -7.24
N LEU A 314 -12.88 11.61 -6.76
CA LEU A 314 -13.49 10.42 -6.16
C LEU A 314 -13.64 9.28 -7.19
N ALA A 315 -13.97 9.61 -8.44
CA ALA A 315 -14.11 8.61 -9.49
C ALA A 315 -12.76 7.98 -9.86
N VAL A 316 -11.71 8.80 -10.07
CA VAL A 316 -10.34 8.31 -10.34
C VAL A 316 -9.84 7.44 -9.18
N PHE A 317 -9.97 7.93 -7.95
CA PHE A 317 -9.58 7.18 -6.76
C PHE A 317 -10.28 5.82 -6.67
N THR A 318 -11.59 5.80 -6.90
CA THR A 318 -12.41 4.58 -6.77
C THR A 318 -12.06 3.56 -7.85
N ALA A 319 -11.93 3.99 -9.11
CA ALA A 319 -11.58 3.10 -10.22
C ALA A 319 -10.17 2.51 -10.02
N ALA A 320 -9.20 3.30 -9.57
CA ALA A 320 -7.84 2.82 -9.33
C ALA A 320 -7.78 1.80 -8.17
N VAL A 321 -8.49 2.06 -7.07
CA VAL A 321 -8.60 1.09 -5.95
C VAL A 321 -9.29 -0.19 -6.42
N GLY A 322 -10.37 -0.07 -7.19
CA GLY A 322 -11.09 -1.20 -7.76
C GLY A 322 -10.23 -2.04 -8.69
N LEU A 323 -9.43 -1.42 -9.54
CA LEU A 323 -8.49 -2.12 -10.41
C LEU A 323 -7.41 -2.86 -9.60
N ARG A 324 -6.84 -2.24 -8.56
CA ARG A 324 -5.87 -2.91 -7.68
C ARG A 324 -6.51 -4.10 -6.96
N ALA A 325 -7.69 -3.93 -6.38
CA ALA A 325 -8.41 -4.99 -5.67
C ALA A 325 -8.80 -6.14 -6.61
N ALA A 326 -9.22 -5.83 -7.85
CA ALA A 326 -9.55 -6.83 -8.85
C ALA A 326 -8.34 -7.71 -9.19
N GLN A 327 -7.13 -7.13 -9.30
CA GLN A 327 -5.92 -7.88 -9.59
C GLN A 327 -5.59 -8.94 -8.52
N THR A 328 -5.92 -8.68 -7.25
CA THR A 328 -5.67 -9.59 -6.11
C THR A 328 -6.91 -10.37 -5.67
N THR A 329 -8.06 -10.17 -6.34
CA THR A 329 -9.37 -10.68 -5.91
C THR A 329 -9.66 -10.34 -4.45
N SER A 330 -9.39 -9.10 -4.04
CA SER A 330 -9.60 -8.62 -2.66
C SER A 330 -10.89 -7.83 -2.56
N SER A 331 -11.58 -7.93 -1.42
CA SER A 331 -12.72 -7.07 -1.12
C SER A 331 -12.27 -5.67 -0.70
N VAL A 332 -13.13 -4.68 -0.93
CA VAL A 332 -12.92 -3.28 -0.58
C VAL A 332 -14.05 -2.83 0.33
N MET A 333 -13.69 -2.41 1.54
CA MET A 333 -14.61 -1.76 2.47
C MET A 333 -14.35 -0.26 2.48
N ARG A 334 -15.31 0.48 1.91
CA ARG A 334 -15.35 1.93 1.98
C ARG A 334 -15.63 2.37 3.43
N LEU A 335 -14.74 3.17 4.01
CA LEU A 335 -14.95 3.78 5.34
C LEU A 335 -15.81 5.05 5.22
N SER A 336 -16.20 5.61 6.37
CA SER A 336 -16.87 6.91 6.39
C SER A 336 -15.85 8.05 6.49
N PRO A 337 -16.08 9.22 5.82
CA PRO A 337 -15.17 10.36 5.80
C PRO A 337 -14.71 10.87 7.17
N GLY A 338 -15.47 10.58 8.23
CA GLY A 338 -15.14 10.88 9.62
C GLY A 338 -13.75 10.43 10.05
N VAL A 339 -13.17 9.38 9.46
CA VAL A 339 -11.80 8.93 9.78
C VAL A 339 -10.76 10.01 9.47
N ASN A 340 -10.99 10.84 8.45
CA ASN A 340 -10.13 11.98 8.10
C ASN A 340 -10.34 13.19 9.01
N HIS A 341 -11.24 13.15 10.00
CA HIS A 341 -11.50 14.28 10.89
C HIS A 341 -10.78 14.21 12.24
N VAL A 342 -10.00 13.15 12.49
CA VAL A 342 -9.27 12.95 13.76
C VAL A 342 -8.01 13.81 13.91
N TYR A 343 -7.63 14.57 12.87
CA TYR A 343 -6.38 15.35 12.82
C TYR A 343 -6.17 16.32 13.99
N GLN A 344 -7.23 16.93 14.52
CA GLN A 344 -7.10 17.83 15.68
C GLN A 344 -6.65 17.06 16.93
N ARG A 345 -7.17 15.84 17.14
CA ARG A 345 -6.75 14.99 18.26
C ARG A 345 -5.36 14.42 18.03
N LEU A 346 -5.03 14.06 16.79
CA LEU A 346 -3.68 13.64 16.42
C LEU A 346 -2.66 14.73 16.78
N GLY A 347 -2.92 16.00 16.43
CA GLY A 347 -2.05 17.12 16.79
C GLY A 347 -1.92 17.32 18.31
N ASN A 348 -3.01 17.16 19.07
CA ASN A 348 -2.95 17.21 20.53
C ASN A 348 -2.14 16.06 21.12
N PHE A 349 -2.33 14.85 20.62
CA PHE A 349 -1.61 13.66 21.05
C PHE A 349 -0.12 13.77 20.74
N ALA A 350 0.25 14.09 19.49
CA ALA A 350 1.63 14.22 19.05
C ALA A 350 2.40 15.31 19.83
N ARG A 351 1.79 16.50 20.03
CA ARG A 351 2.36 17.53 20.92
C ARG A 351 2.60 17.04 22.34
N ASN A 352 1.69 16.22 22.87
CA ASN A 352 1.83 15.67 24.21
C ASN A 352 2.93 14.60 24.29
N VAL A 353 3.12 13.79 23.24
CA VAL A 353 4.22 12.83 23.13
C VAL A 353 5.57 13.54 23.07
N ARG A 354 5.66 14.68 22.36
CA ARG A 354 6.85 15.55 22.32
C ARG A 354 7.15 16.25 23.65
N ALA A 355 6.16 16.41 24.52
CA ALA A 355 6.33 17.11 25.78
C ALA A 355 7.02 16.21 26.82
N THR A 356 8.10 16.71 27.44
CA THR A 356 8.89 15.98 28.43
C THR A 356 8.30 15.97 29.84
N SER A 357 7.20 16.69 30.08
CA SER A 357 6.64 16.87 31.42
C SER A 357 5.91 15.61 31.96
N PRO A 358 6.00 15.30 33.26
CA PRO A 358 5.27 14.18 33.87
C PRO A 358 3.74 14.27 33.66
N ALA A 359 3.19 15.48 33.72
CA ALA A 359 1.77 15.72 33.46
C ALA A 359 1.36 15.36 32.03
N ALA A 360 2.22 15.63 31.03
CA ALA A 360 1.97 15.22 29.66
C ALA A 360 1.91 13.70 29.53
N ARG A 361 2.86 12.98 30.15
CA ARG A 361 2.91 11.51 30.15
C ARG A 361 1.67 10.87 30.76
N ILE A 362 1.14 11.41 31.86
CA ILE A 362 -0.09 10.93 32.50
C ILE A 362 -1.32 11.15 31.59
N LYS A 363 -1.32 12.23 30.81
CA LYS A 363 -2.42 12.59 29.90
C LYS A 363 -2.40 11.81 28.58
N THR A 364 -1.23 11.31 28.14
CA THR A 364 -1.04 10.62 26.86
C THR A 364 -2.04 9.47 26.62
N PRO A 365 -2.28 8.53 27.56
CA PRO A 365 -3.27 7.47 27.37
C PRO A 365 -4.68 7.97 27.05
N ARG A 366 -5.12 9.04 27.74
CA ARG A 366 -6.45 9.63 27.50
C ARG A 366 -6.54 10.30 26.13
N LEU A 367 -5.47 10.93 25.66
CA LEU A 367 -5.44 11.55 24.33
C LEU A 367 -5.48 10.50 23.23
N PHE A 368 -4.71 9.42 23.36
CA PHE A 368 -4.72 8.31 22.42
C PHE A 368 -6.08 7.61 22.38
N ALA A 369 -6.66 7.31 23.54
CA ALA A 369 -8.02 6.75 23.62
C ALA A 369 -9.07 7.66 22.95
N GLY A 370 -8.88 8.98 23.03
CA GLY A 370 -9.72 9.94 22.31
C GLY A 370 -9.58 9.87 20.79
N VAL A 371 -8.38 9.63 20.26
CA VAL A 371 -8.16 9.35 18.82
C VAL A 371 -8.86 8.05 18.43
N GLN A 372 -8.63 6.98 19.18
CA GLN A 372 -9.21 5.66 18.93
C GLN A 372 -10.74 5.68 18.97
N SER A 373 -11.33 6.46 19.89
CA SER A 373 -12.79 6.62 19.98
C SER A 373 -13.38 7.30 18.75
N GLU A 374 -12.73 8.33 18.20
CA GLU A 374 -13.22 8.99 16.99
C GLU A 374 -13.06 8.13 15.74
N LEU A 375 -11.97 7.35 15.65
CA LEU A 375 -11.81 6.36 14.58
C LEU A 375 -12.92 5.30 14.66
N LEU A 376 -13.18 4.78 15.86
CA LEU A 376 -14.23 3.78 16.08
C LEU A 376 -15.63 4.33 15.76
N GLU A 377 -15.93 5.56 16.18
CA GLU A 377 -17.20 6.23 15.86
C GLU A 377 -17.37 6.43 14.35
N ALA A 378 -16.31 6.79 13.63
CA ALA A 378 -16.35 6.99 12.19
C ALA A 378 -16.51 5.66 11.42
N VAL A 379 -15.84 4.59 11.85
CA VAL A 379 -15.93 3.28 11.19
C VAL A 379 -17.28 2.59 11.48
N GLY A 380 -17.72 2.63 12.74
CA GLY A 380 -18.94 1.98 13.22
C GLY A 380 -18.77 0.49 13.54
N SER A 381 -19.53 -0.04 14.49
CA SER A 381 -19.38 -1.42 15.01
C SER A 381 -19.57 -2.49 13.94
N GLU A 382 -20.57 -2.37 13.06
CA GLU A 382 -20.84 -3.38 12.03
C GLU A 382 -19.64 -3.59 11.08
N ARG A 383 -18.88 -2.53 10.78
CA ARG A 383 -17.67 -2.63 9.97
C ARG A 383 -16.49 -3.21 10.76
N ILE A 384 -16.44 -2.99 12.07
CA ILE A 384 -15.45 -3.65 12.95
C ILE A 384 -15.74 -5.15 13.01
N ASP A 385 -17.00 -5.53 13.22
CA ASP A 385 -17.43 -6.93 13.26
C ASP A 385 -17.06 -7.63 11.94
N LEU A 386 -17.24 -6.96 10.80
CA LEU A 386 -16.84 -7.49 9.49
C LEU A 386 -15.32 -7.63 9.32
N ILE A 387 -14.51 -6.70 9.85
CA ILE A 387 -13.05 -6.86 9.87
C ILE A 387 -12.65 -8.09 10.68
N GLU A 388 -13.30 -8.33 11.82
CA GLU A 388 -13.05 -9.49 12.67
C GLU A 388 -13.54 -10.81 12.05
N GLU A 389 -14.70 -10.78 11.36
CA GLU A 389 -15.27 -11.91 10.62
C GLU A 389 -14.32 -12.40 9.51
N ILE A 390 -13.76 -11.48 8.72
CA ILE A 390 -12.87 -11.80 7.60
C ILE A 390 -11.47 -12.20 8.10
N GLY A 391 -10.94 -11.45 9.06
CA GLY A 391 -9.58 -11.64 9.57
C GLY A 391 -8.47 -11.48 8.50
N GLY A 392 -7.29 -12.02 8.80
CA GLY A 392 -6.14 -11.99 7.87
C GLY A 392 -5.44 -10.62 7.78
N ALA A 393 -4.64 -10.43 6.73
CA ALA A 393 -3.91 -9.19 6.48
C ALA A 393 -4.82 -8.10 5.90
N LEU A 394 -4.48 -6.84 6.15
CA LEU A 394 -5.28 -5.69 5.75
C LEU A 394 -4.44 -4.72 4.91
N LYS A 395 -5.02 -4.24 3.81
CA LYS A 395 -4.46 -3.12 3.05
C LYS A 395 -5.23 -1.85 3.39
N ILE A 396 -4.55 -0.78 3.76
CA ILE A 396 -5.18 0.51 4.05
C ILE A 396 -4.88 1.47 2.90
N VAL A 397 -5.91 2.13 2.36
CA VAL A 397 -5.76 3.22 1.39
C VAL A 397 -6.45 4.46 1.95
N SER A 398 -5.69 5.25 2.71
CA SER A 398 -6.20 6.39 3.50
C SER A 398 -5.05 7.26 4.01
N ASP A 399 -5.29 8.55 4.23
CA ASP A 399 -4.35 9.44 4.92
C ASP A 399 -4.54 9.43 6.45
N ALA A 400 -5.72 9.02 6.93
CA ALA A 400 -5.96 8.81 8.35
C ALA A 400 -5.17 7.59 8.87
N PRO A 401 -4.71 7.60 10.14
CA PRO A 401 -4.05 6.46 10.78
C PRO A 401 -5.06 5.38 11.18
N VAL A 402 -5.70 4.77 10.19
CA VAL A 402 -6.67 3.67 10.38
C VAL A 402 -6.01 2.47 11.05
N GLU A 403 -4.70 2.30 10.92
CA GLU A 403 -3.91 1.31 11.65
C GLU A 403 -4.00 1.44 13.19
N TRP A 404 -4.42 2.60 13.71
CA TRP A 404 -4.65 2.83 15.14
C TRP A 404 -6.09 2.52 15.60
N LEU A 405 -6.99 2.17 14.69
CA LEU A 405 -8.36 1.77 14.99
C LEU A 405 -8.37 0.66 16.05
N PRO A 406 -9.11 0.80 17.16
CA PRO A 406 -9.11 -0.21 18.21
C PRO A 406 -9.95 -1.43 17.79
N VAL A 407 -9.34 -2.61 17.81
CA VAL A 407 -10.00 -3.92 17.64
C VAL A 407 -9.58 -4.81 18.80
N ARG A 408 -10.57 -5.25 19.60
CA ARG A 408 -10.33 -6.10 20.79
C ARG A 408 -9.15 -5.60 21.65
N HIS A 409 -9.23 -4.34 22.06
CA HIS A 409 -8.27 -3.63 22.91
C HIS A 409 -6.85 -3.40 22.33
N LEU A 410 -6.58 -3.79 21.09
CA LEU A 410 -5.34 -3.46 20.37
C LEU A 410 -5.61 -2.46 19.23
N PRO A 411 -4.63 -1.61 18.89
CA PRO A 411 -4.57 -0.98 17.57
C PRO A 411 -4.58 -2.04 16.46
N LEU A 412 -5.26 -1.75 15.35
CA LEU A 412 -5.42 -2.66 14.21
C LEU A 412 -4.09 -3.27 13.74
N MET A 413 -3.03 -2.46 13.61
CA MET A 413 -1.67 -2.91 13.22
C MET A 413 -0.99 -3.89 14.18
N LEU A 414 -1.45 -3.98 15.43
CA LEU A 414 -0.93 -4.92 16.42
C LEU A 414 -1.78 -6.18 16.51
N ARG A 415 -2.99 -6.17 15.94
CA ARG A 415 -3.86 -7.34 15.80
C ARG A 415 -3.61 -8.04 14.45
N TYR A 416 -3.54 -7.27 13.37
CA TYR A 416 -3.44 -7.75 12.00
C TYR A 416 -2.20 -7.20 11.31
N GLN A 417 -1.73 -7.95 10.32
CA GLN A 417 -0.70 -7.48 9.38
C GLN A 417 -1.30 -6.33 8.55
N CYS A 418 -0.70 -5.14 8.60
CA CYS A 418 -1.24 -3.96 7.92
C CYS A 418 -0.15 -3.24 7.12
N SER A 419 -0.51 -2.76 5.94
CA SER A 419 0.29 -1.79 5.16
C SER A 419 -0.60 -0.65 4.67
N ARG A 420 -0.04 0.55 4.49
CA ARG A 420 -0.81 1.74 4.09
C ARG A 420 -0.27 2.38 2.81
N ILE A 421 -1.18 2.71 1.90
CA ILE A 421 -0.97 3.67 0.81
C ILE A 421 -1.74 4.94 1.17
N CYS A 422 -1.08 6.09 1.12
CA CYS A 422 -1.75 7.37 1.34
C CYS A 422 -2.69 7.71 0.17
N ALA A 423 -3.85 8.29 0.50
CA ALA A 423 -4.82 8.76 -0.50
C ALA A 423 -4.36 10.05 -1.18
N THR A 424 -3.41 10.79 -0.60
CA THR A 424 -2.76 11.96 -1.21
C THR A 424 -1.23 11.93 -1.07
N PRO A 425 -0.48 12.54 -2.01
CA PRO A 425 -0.96 13.10 -3.29
C PRO A 425 -1.36 12.00 -4.29
N GLY A 426 -2.33 12.31 -5.16
CA GLY A 426 -2.98 11.36 -6.06
C GLY A 426 -2.05 10.68 -7.05
N ASN A 427 -0.99 11.35 -7.49
CA ASN A 427 0.04 10.77 -8.36
C ASN A 427 0.83 9.65 -7.68
N VAL A 428 1.24 9.83 -6.42
CA VAL A 428 1.93 8.79 -5.63
C VAL A 428 1.00 7.65 -5.34
N LEU A 429 -0.26 7.93 -4.97
CA LEU A 429 -1.30 6.91 -4.82
C LEU A 429 -1.40 6.03 -6.07
N LEU A 430 -1.53 6.63 -7.25
CA LEU A 430 -1.70 5.89 -8.50
C LEU A 430 -0.46 5.07 -8.86
N GLY A 431 0.74 5.61 -8.63
CA GLY A 431 1.98 4.84 -8.76
C GLY A 431 1.99 3.61 -7.85
N GLN A 432 1.60 3.76 -6.59
CA GLN A 432 1.57 2.64 -5.63
C GLN A 432 0.46 1.63 -5.94
N LEU A 433 -0.70 2.04 -6.45
CA LEU A 433 -1.76 1.13 -6.87
C LEU A 433 -1.44 0.42 -8.20
N ALA A 434 -0.66 1.04 -9.07
CA ALA A 434 -0.18 0.44 -10.31
C ALA A 434 0.88 -0.63 -10.05
N THR A 435 1.76 -0.42 -9.05
CA THR A 435 2.77 -1.40 -8.63
C THR A 435 2.10 -2.64 -8.04
N SER A 436 1.95 -3.66 -8.87
CA SER A 436 1.22 -4.86 -8.51
C SER A 436 2.10 -6.10 -8.35
N GLU A 437 3.20 -6.22 -9.08
CA GLU A 437 4.00 -7.43 -9.14
C GLU A 437 4.77 -7.71 -7.84
N PRO A 438 4.63 -8.92 -7.24
CA PRO A 438 5.47 -9.33 -6.13
C PRO A 438 6.93 -9.52 -6.55
N ILE A 439 7.85 -9.09 -5.70
CA ILE A 439 9.26 -9.48 -5.77
C ILE A 439 9.53 -10.59 -4.77
N THR A 440 10.47 -11.48 -5.09
CA THR A 440 10.97 -12.48 -4.15
C THR A 440 12.41 -12.16 -3.83
N LEU A 441 12.70 -11.89 -2.55
CA LEU A 441 14.05 -11.73 -2.04
C LEU A 441 14.51 -13.04 -1.41
N ARG A 442 15.74 -13.46 -1.71
CA ARG A 442 16.31 -14.61 -1.03
C ARG A 442 16.88 -14.20 0.34
N PRO A 443 17.06 -15.13 1.28
CA PRO A 443 17.70 -14.81 2.56
C PRO A 443 19.04 -14.09 2.40
N GLU A 444 19.86 -14.46 1.41
CA GLU A 444 21.13 -13.78 1.11
C GLU A 444 20.98 -12.31 0.71
N ASP A 445 19.90 -11.92 0.04
CA ASP A 445 19.64 -10.54 -0.38
C ASP A 445 19.19 -9.68 0.79
N ILE A 446 18.43 -10.28 1.72
CA ILE A 446 17.91 -9.65 2.94
C ILE A 446 19.01 -9.49 3.98
N ASN A 447 19.98 -10.40 3.98
CA ASN A 447 21.12 -10.36 4.87
C ASN A 447 22.14 -9.28 4.49
N ARG A 448 22.01 -8.64 3.33
CA ARG A 448 22.81 -7.45 2.96
C ARG A 448 22.03 -6.19 3.28
N VAL A 449 22.49 -5.45 4.28
CA VAL A 449 21.83 -4.23 4.75
C VAL A 449 22.78 -3.04 4.68
N LEU A 450 22.34 -1.99 4.00
CA LEU A 450 23.00 -0.69 4.04
C LEU A 450 22.46 0.13 5.21
N VAL A 451 23.33 0.52 6.14
CA VAL A 451 23.02 1.41 7.26
C VAL A 451 23.68 2.76 6.99
N VAL A 452 22.87 3.77 6.71
CA VAL A 452 23.33 5.15 6.49
C VAL A 452 23.05 5.97 7.74
N SER A 453 24.09 6.56 8.32
CA SER A 453 24.00 7.51 9.41
C SER A 453 24.27 8.93 8.93
N SER A 454 23.44 9.89 9.36
CA SER A 454 23.56 11.30 8.94
C SER A 454 23.88 12.28 10.09
N PHE A 455 24.22 11.76 11.26
CA PHE A 455 24.49 12.56 12.46
C PHE A 455 25.84 13.30 12.38
N GLU A 456 25.85 14.53 12.88
CA GLU A 456 27.08 15.31 13.09
C GLU A 456 27.98 14.62 14.14
N PRO A 457 29.32 14.86 14.11
CA PRO A 457 30.24 14.13 14.95
C PRO A 457 30.01 14.22 16.46
N ASP A 458 29.40 15.30 16.93
CA ASP A 458 29.09 15.62 18.33
C ASP A 458 27.66 15.27 18.75
N ASP A 459 26.83 14.73 17.84
CA ASP A 459 25.47 14.34 18.16
C ASP A 459 25.43 13.16 19.16
N PRO A 460 24.68 13.25 20.27
CA PRO A 460 24.62 12.20 21.29
C PRO A 460 23.98 10.89 20.80
N LEU A 461 23.22 10.92 19.70
CA LEU A 461 22.55 9.74 19.13
C LEU A 461 23.44 8.97 18.14
N ARG A 462 24.50 9.59 17.61
CA ARG A 462 25.34 9.08 16.51
C ARG A 462 25.74 7.61 16.63
N ASN A 463 26.13 7.19 17.82
CA ASN A 463 26.67 5.84 18.05
C ASN A 463 25.66 4.87 18.69
N LEU A 464 24.43 5.31 18.96
CA LEU A 464 23.45 4.47 19.66
C LEU A 464 22.98 3.28 18.82
N LEU A 465 22.67 3.50 17.54
CA LEU A 465 22.23 2.43 16.65
C LEU A 465 23.35 1.42 16.41
N ILE A 466 24.54 1.90 16.04
CA ILE A 466 25.72 1.05 15.78
C ILE A 466 26.04 0.21 17.03
N GLY A 467 26.05 0.82 18.22
CA GLY A 467 26.29 0.10 19.47
C GLY A 467 25.20 -0.93 19.78
N SER A 468 23.93 -0.61 19.53
CA SER A 468 22.81 -1.53 19.78
C SER A 468 22.80 -2.72 18.82
N ILE A 469 23.12 -2.48 17.54
CA ILE A 469 23.30 -3.54 16.54
C ILE A 469 24.48 -4.42 16.96
N GLY A 470 25.65 -3.84 17.25
CA GLY A 470 26.83 -4.60 17.66
C GLY A 470 26.60 -5.50 18.88
N ALA A 471 25.76 -5.06 19.82
CA ALA A 471 25.41 -5.85 21.00
C ALA A 471 24.57 -7.10 20.69
N VAL A 472 23.73 -7.08 19.65
CA VAL A 472 22.87 -8.23 19.29
C VAL A 472 23.42 -9.07 18.13
N THR A 473 24.35 -8.51 17.35
CA THR A 473 24.98 -9.21 16.22
C THR A 473 26.28 -9.91 16.59
N GLN A 474 26.70 -9.89 17.85
CA GLN A 474 27.87 -10.63 18.32
C GLN A 474 27.68 -12.13 18.04
N GLY A 475 28.49 -12.69 17.14
CA GLY A 475 28.36 -14.09 16.69
C GLY A 475 27.43 -14.31 15.50
N LEU A 476 26.84 -13.26 14.92
CA LEU A 476 26.02 -13.30 13.71
C LEU A 476 26.73 -12.75 12.47
N GLU A 477 28.03 -12.45 12.56
CA GLU A 477 28.81 -11.83 11.47
C GLU A 477 28.90 -12.72 10.22
N SER A 478 28.68 -14.04 10.38
CA SER A 478 28.60 -14.99 9.26
C SER A 478 27.21 -15.09 8.63
N LYS A 479 26.18 -14.55 9.28
CA LYS A 479 24.78 -14.64 8.86
C LYS A 479 24.25 -13.35 8.26
N ILE A 480 24.81 -12.19 8.63
CA ILE A 480 24.37 -10.89 8.13
C ILE A 480 25.55 -9.99 7.78
N GLU A 481 25.45 -9.34 6.62
CA GLU A 481 26.41 -8.38 6.09
C GLU A 481 25.85 -6.96 6.27
N LEU A 482 26.48 -6.20 7.18
CA LEU A 482 26.09 -4.83 7.48
C LEU A 482 27.14 -3.86 6.94
N ARG A 483 26.73 -2.99 6.01
CA ARG A 483 27.57 -1.90 5.51
C ARG A 483 27.16 -0.59 6.17
N PHE A 484 28.04 -0.03 6.98
CA PHE A 484 27.82 1.26 7.63
C PHE A 484 28.45 2.38 6.81
N GLU A 485 27.65 3.37 6.44
CA GLU A 485 28.10 4.60 5.77
C GLU A 485 27.70 5.81 6.62
N THR A 486 28.62 6.75 6.82
CA THR A 486 28.30 8.05 7.43
C THR A 486 28.33 9.11 6.35
N VAL A 487 27.25 9.86 6.20
CA VAL A 487 27.08 10.88 5.15
C VAL A 487 26.81 12.25 5.75
N SER A 488 27.36 13.28 5.12
CA SER A 488 27.32 14.67 5.58
C SER A 488 26.78 15.67 4.54
N SER A 489 26.49 15.19 3.31
CA SER A 489 25.86 15.97 2.24
C SER A 489 24.90 15.13 1.40
N ARG A 490 24.04 15.80 0.60
CA ARG A 490 23.19 15.13 -0.40
C ARG A 490 23.98 14.28 -1.39
N SER A 491 25.13 14.75 -1.85
CA SER A 491 25.96 14.02 -2.83
C SER A 491 26.47 12.71 -2.23
N GLU A 492 26.98 12.74 -1.01
CA GLU A 492 27.46 11.54 -0.31
C GLU A 492 26.34 10.52 -0.07
N LEU A 493 25.11 10.97 0.21
CA LEU A 493 23.95 10.08 0.28
C LEU A 493 23.68 9.41 -1.07
N ILE A 494 23.65 10.17 -2.17
CA ILE A 494 23.43 9.64 -3.53
C ILE A 494 24.52 8.62 -3.89
N ASP A 495 25.78 8.96 -3.61
CA ASP A 495 26.92 8.09 -3.88
C ASP A 495 26.83 6.78 -3.07
N ALA A 496 26.49 6.85 -1.78
CA ALA A 496 26.32 5.67 -0.93
C ALA A 496 25.20 4.74 -1.43
N LEU A 497 24.06 5.32 -1.85
CA LEU A 497 22.92 4.57 -2.39
C LEU A 497 23.27 3.91 -3.74
N ASN A 498 23.89 4.66 -4.65
CA ASN A 498 24.27 4.15 -5.97
C ASN A 498 25.41 3.11 -5.90
N ALA A 499 26.28 3.19 -4.89
CA ALA A 499 27.37 2.24 -4.66
C ALA A 499 26.93 0.94 -3.93
N SER A 500 25.67 0.81 -3.52
CA SER A 500 25.18 -0.35 -2.75
C SER A 500 24.10 -1.13 -3.50
N ASP A 501 24.26 -2.44 -3.58
CA ASP A 501 23.27 -3.40 -4.11
C ASP A 501 22.34 -4.00 -3.03
N ALA A 502 22.38 -3.45 -1.81
CA ALA A 502 21.57 -3.94 -0.69
C ALA A 502 20.07 -3.81 -0.98
N SER A 503 19.30 -4.83 -0.61
CA SER A 503 17.84 -4.80 -0.73
C SER A 503 17.16 -3.98 0.38
N ILE A 504 17.88 -3.72 1.48
CA ILE A 504 17.39 -3.01 2.65
C ILE A 504 18.29 -1.81 2.93
N LEU A 505 17.67 -0.63 3.02
CA LEU A 505 18.25 0.59 3.57
C LEU A 505 17.71 0.85 4.98
N ILE A 506 18.60 1.04 5.94
CA ILE A 506 18.29 1.64 7.23
C ILE A 506 18.91 3.05 7.24
N PHE A 507 18.07 4.06 7.33
CA PHE A 507 18.51 5.44 7.50
C PHE A 507 18.38 5.86 8.97
N ASP A 508 19.48 6.29 9.58
CA ASP A 508 19.57 6.70 10.98
C ASP A 508 20.01 8.17 11.09
N GLY A 509 19.12 9.02 11.58
CA GLY A 509 19.35 10.45 11.57
C GLY A 509 18.17 11.27 12.09
N HIS A 510 18.18 12.56 11.80
CA HIS A 510 17.08 13.45 12.15
C HIS A 510 16.14 13.68 10.96
N GLY A 511 14.84 13.53 11.20
CA GLY A 511 13.81 14.04 10.30
C GLY A 511 13.49 15.49 10.66
N ASN A 512 13.17 16.30 9.65
CA ASN A 512 12.76 17.68 9.84
C ASN A 512 11.46 17.95 9.09
N GLY A 513 10.39 18.23 9.84
CA GLY A 513 9.13 18.69 9.25
C GLY A 513 9.20 20.19 9.00
N ASN A 514 9.22 20.62 7.74
CA ASN A 514 9.19 22.05 7.41
C ASN A 514 7.74 22.51 7.19
N SER A 515 7.19 23.23 8.18
CA SER A 515 5.85 23.81 8.09
C SER A 515 5.72 25.00 7.13
N GLU A 516 6.84 25.65 6.78
CA GLU A 516 6.86 26.82 5.88
C GLU A 516 6.82 26.38 4.40
N THR A 517 7.68 25.44 4.02
CA THR A 517 7.70 24.91 2.64
C THR A 517 6.66 23.80 2.43
N GLY A 518 6.22 23.17 3.52
CA GLY A 518 5.35 22.01 3.45
C GLY A 518 6.04 20.80 2.82
N VAL A 519 7.36 20.65 2.92
CA VAL A 519 8.06 19.42 2.48
C VAL A 519 8.88 18.91 3.65
N ALA A 520 8.72 17.63 4.01
CA ALA A 520 9.52 17.01 5.05
C ALA A 520 10.87 16.57 4.48
N THR A 521 11.94 16.86 5.21
CA THR A 521 13.32 16.61 4.80
C THR A 521 14.03 15.69 5.78
N LEU A 522 15.15 15.11 5.33
CA LEU A 522 16.13 14.48 6.21
C LEU A 522 17.28 15.47 6.45
N ARG A 523 17.69 15.64 7.71
CA ARG A 523 18.88 16.42 8.03
C ARG A 523 20.13 15.56 7.76
N ILE A 524 20.98 16.02 6.86
CA ILE A 524 22.23 15.35 6.49
C ILE A 524 23.37 16.34 6.69
N GLY A 525 24.18 16.12 7.73
CA GLY A 525 25.10 17.14 8.22
C GLY A 525 24.34 18.44 8.52
N LYS A 526 24.63 19.49 7.75
CA LYS A 526 23.95 20.80 7.84
C LYS A 526 22.85 21.01 6.81
N GLU A 527 22.69 20.11 5.86
CA GLU A 527 21.73 20.21 4.76
C GLU A 527 20.35 19.64 5.15
N ASP A 528 19.29 20.30 4.71
CA ASP A 528 17.93 19.73 4.74
C ASP A 528 17.64 19.15 3.36
N VAL A 529 17.70 17.82 3.24
CA VAL A 529 17.57 17.12 1.95
C VAL A 529 16.12 16.70 1.70
N ASP A 530 15.57 17.20 0.59
CA ASP A 530 14.28 16.78 0.05
C ASP A 530 14.43 15.44 -0.70
N VAL A 531 13.93 14.37 -0.09
CA VAL A 531 14.05 13.01 -0.66
C VAL A 531 13.23 12.81 -1.93
N TRP A 532 12.27 13.68 -2.23
CA TRP A 532 11.50 13.61 -3.49
C TRP A 532 12.39 13.86 -4.71
N GLN A 533 13.46 14.63 -4.54
CA GLN A 533 14.43 14.95 -5.58
C GLN A 533 15.43 13.79 -5.85
N LEU A 534 15.40 12.72 -5.04
CA LEU A 534 16.24 11.55 -5.28
C LEU A 534 15.71 10.68 -6.42
N ARG A 535 14.46 10.88 -6.85
CA ARG A 535 13.85 10.14 -7.94
C ARG A 535 14.65 10.33 -9.24
N GLY A 536 15.19 9.22 -9.75
CA GLY A 536 16.00 9.21 -10.97
C GLY A 536 17.46 9.62 -10.77
N GLU A 537 17.86 10.03 -9.56
CA GLU A 537 19.25 10.35 -9.21
C GLU A 537 19.91 9.28 -8.34
N ALA A 538 19.13 8.63 -7.46
CA ALA A 538 19.60 7.57 -6.57
C ALA A 538 18.83 6.26 -6.78
N ARG A 539 19.54 5.13 -6.69
CA ARG A 539 18.93 3.79 -6.63
C ARG A 539 18.42 3.53 -5.21
N ILE A 540 17.13 3.77 -5.00
CA ILE A 540 16.46 3.47 -3.72
C ILE A 540 16.20 1.96 -3.60
N PRO A 541 16.66 1.29 -2.53
CA PRO A 541 16.33 -0.12 -2.29
C PRO A 541 14.82 -0.36 -2.12
N PRO A 542 14.32 -1.57 -2.44
CA PRO A 542 12.89 -1.87 -2.33
C PRO A 542 12.36 -1.76 -0.90
N VAL A 543 13.21 -1.99 0.10
CA VAL A 543 12.87 -1.85 1.52
C VAL A 543 13.66 -0.70 2.13
N VAL A 544 12.94 0.29 2.69
CA VAL A 544 13.55 1.38 3.45
C VAL A 544 13.00 1.40 4.87
N ILE A 545 13.88 1.57 5.86
CA ILE A 545 13.54 1.68 7.27
C ILE A 545 14.10 3.00 7.81
N LEU A 546 13.24 3.83 8.40
CA LEU A 546 13.60 5.15 8.89
C LEU A 546 13.70 5.14 10.42
N SER A 547 14.94 5.15 10.93
CA SER A 547 15.28 5.44 12.32
C SER A 547 15.46 6.96 12.48
N ALA A 548 14.38 7.69 12.29
CA ALA A 548 14.34 9.16 12.38
C ALA A 548 12.95 9.62 12.83
N CYS A 549 12.86 10.74 13.54
CA CYS A 549 11.58 11.26 14.03
C CYS A 549 10.71 11.84 12.90
N ASP A 550 9.38 11.70 13.03
CA ASP A 550 8.37 12.41 12.24
C ASP A 550 8.52 12.30 10.69
N THR A 551 9.10 11.20 10.20
CA THR A 551 9.31 10.96 8.76
C THR A 551 8.02 10.73 7.99
N HIS A 552 6.92 10.47 8.71
CA HIS A 552 5.55 10.49 8.25
C HIS A 552 4.61 10.99 9.36
N GLY A 553 4.95 12.13 9.98
CA GLY A 553 4.31 12.62 11.22
C GLY A 553 2.80 12.79 11.13
N VAL A 554 2.06 12.29 12.13
CA VAL A 554 0.57 12.34 12.16
C VAL A 554 0.00 13.73 12.32
N ASP A 555 0.79 14.72 12.71
CA ASP A 555 0.38 16.12 12.88
C ASP A 555 0.96 17.08 11.83
N THR A 556 1.73 16.56 10.87
CA THR A 556 2.30 17.33 9.76
C THR A 556 1.20 17.88 8.85
N THR A 557 1.24 19.16 8.53
CA THR A 557 0.25 19.81 7.64
C THR A 557 0.42 19.46 6.16
N SER A 558 1.54 18.84 5.80
CA SER A 558 1.84 18.44 4.43
C SER A 558 1.85 16.92 4.24
N HIS A 559 1.57 16.54 3.00
CA HIS A 559 1.59 15.18 2.48
C HIS A 559 2.89 14.83 1.74
N ALA A 560 3.75 15.84 1.49
CA ALA A 560 5.11 15.67 1.01
C ALA A 560 6.03 15.18 2.14
N THR A 561 5.72 14.00 2.67
CA THR A 561 6.47 13.34 3.74
C THR A 561 7.71 12.63 3.20
N VAL A 562 8.68 12.33 4.06
CA VAL A 562 9.86 11.53 3.69
C VAL A 562 9.44 10.13 3.23
N GLY A 563 8.48 9.52 3.93
CA GLY A 563 7.93 8.21 3.57
C GLY A 563 7.34 8.18 2.16
N ASN A 564 6.48 9.15 1.80
CA ASN A 564 5.91 9.23 0.46
C ASN A 564 6.96 9.56 -0.61
N GLY A 565 7.95 10.40 -0.30
CA GLY A 565 9.03 10.74 -1.23
C GLY A 565 9.90 9.53 -1.59
N LEU A 566 10.22 8.67 -0.62
CA LEU A 566 10.98 7.44 -0.87
C LEU A 566 10.18 6.40 -1.67
N LEU A 567 8.86 6.30 -1.44
CA LEU A 567 7.98 5.49 -2.30
C LEU A 567 7.95 6.03 -3.74
N ALA A 568 7.87 7.35 -3.90
CA ALA A 568 7.91 8.01 -5.21
C ALA A 568 9.28 7.86 -5.90
N ALA A 569 10.35 7.72 -5.12
CA ALA A 569 11.72 7.55 -5.61
C ALA A 569 12.09 6.08 -5.93
N GLY A 570 11.22 5.11 -5.62
CA GLY A 570 11.37 3.72 -6.07
C GLY A 570 11.27 2.65 -4.98
N ALA A 571 11.15 3.02 -3.70
CA ALA A 571 10.92 2.03 -2.64
C ALA A 571 9.56 1.33 -2.84
N LEU A 572 9.52 0.01 -2.61
CA LEU A 572 8.27 -0.74 -2.55
C LEU A 572 7.59 -0.60 -1.20
N THR A 573 8.38 -0.47 -0.13
CA THR A 573 7.88 -0.22 1.21
C THR A 573 8.82 0.66 2.02
N VAL A 574 8.22 1.50 2.88
CA VAL A 574 8.95 2.33 3.83
C VAL A 574 8.37 2.12 5.23
N LEU A 575 9.20 1.69 6.17
CA LEU A 575 8.87 1.73 7.59
C LEU A 575 9.20 3.12 8.13
N ALA A 576 8.18 3.97 8.17
CA ALA A 576 8.28 5.38 8.56
C ALA A 576 7.78 5.60 10.00
N THR A 577 7.97 6.81 10.53
CA THR A 577 7.61 7.20 11.89
C THR A 577 6.49 8.23 11.91
N LEU A 578 5.40 7.88 12.59
CA LEU A 578 4.20 8.68 12.83
C LEU A 578 4.38 9.71 13.94
N LEU A 579 5.30 9.42 14.87
CA LEU A 579 5.56 10.18 16.08
C LEU A 579 7.09 10.24 16.31
N PRO A 580 7.57 11.13 17.19
CA PRO A 580 8.96 11.10 17.62
C PRO A 580 9.32 9.76 18.25
N VAL A 581 10.45 9.20 17.83
CA VAL A 581 10.99 7.94 18.34
C VAL A 581 12.03 8.22 19.43
N ASP A 582 12.15 7.32 20.41
CA ASP A 582 13.22 7.43 21.41
C ASP A 582 14.50 6.82 20.84
N GLY A 583 15.63 7.53 20.94
CA GLY A 583 16.87 7.08 20.31
C GLY A 583 17.34 5.70 20.77
N ARG A 584 17.15 5.34 22.06
CA ARG A 584 17.52 4.02 22.58
C ARG A 584 16.50 2.97 22.20
N ALA A 585 15.21 3.30 22.29
CA ALA A 585 14.13 2.37 21.92
C ALA A 585 14.15 2.04 20.42
N SER A 586 14.31 3.06 19.56
CA SER A 586 14.49 2.93 18.11
C SER A 586 15.72 2.08 17.78
N ALA A 587 16.87 2.39 18.38
CA ALA A 587 18.08 1.59 18.18
C ALA A 587 17.89 0.13 18.60
N SER A 588 17.20 -0.13 19.71
CA SER A 588 16.88 -1.49 20.15
C SER A 588 15.88 -2.20 19.23
N PHE A 589 14.87 -1.48 18.72
CA PHE A 589 13.90 -1.98 17.75
C PHE A 589 14.61 -2.43 16.46
N ILE A 590 15.47 -1.57 15.90
CA ILE A 590 16.24 -1.89 14.69
C ILE A 590 17.23 -3.04 14.93
N ALA A 591 17.94 -3.04 16.05
CA ALA A 591 18.85 -4.12 16.42
C ALA A 591 18.12 -5.49 16.49
N ARG A 592 16.94 -5.53 17.12
CA ARG A 592 16.11 -6.75 17.16
C ARG A 592 15.57 -7.15 15.79
N LEU A 593 15.26 -6.19 14.92
CA LEU A 593 14.90 -6.47 13.53
C LEU A 593 16.07 -7.13 12.79
N ILE A 594 17.28 -6.58 12.90
CA ILE A 594 18.51 -7.18 12.36
C ILE A 594 18.71 -8.62 12.84
N TYR A 595 18.56 -8.86 14.14
CA TYR A 595 18.59 -10.22 14.70
C TYR A 595 17.53 -11.13 14.06
N ARG A 596 16.31 -10.62 13.87
CA ARG A 596 15.20 -11.34 13.22
C ARG A 596 15.52 -11.66 11.76
N LEU A 597 16.19 -10.78 11.03
CA LEU A 597 16.63 -11.07 9.65
C LEU A 597 17.61 -12.25 9.62
N ALA A 598 18.62 -12.22 10.50
CA ALA A 598 19.68 -13.22 10.53
C ALA A 598 19.23 -14.62 11.01
N ASP A 599 18.38 -14.69 12.05
CA ASP A 599 18.05 -15.96 12.72
C ASP A 599 16.59 -16.41 12.51
N PHE A 600 15.63 -15.50 12.61
CA PHE A 600 14.21 -15.88 12.54
C PHE A 600 13.78 -16.26 11.13
N ILE A 601 14.20 -15.53 10.09
CA ILE A 601 13.76 -15.80 8.71
C ILE A 601 14.12 -17.23 8.28
N PRO A 602 15.39 -17.69 8.39
CA PRO A 602 15.75 -19.07 8.03
C PRO A 602 14.97 -20.12 8.83
N ALA A 603 14.82 -19.92 10.14
CA ALA A 603 14.06 -20.83 11.00
C ALA A 603 12.57 -20.88 10.63
N ALA A 604 11.97 -19.72 10.33
CA ALA A 604 10.56 -19.61 9.98
C ALA A 604 10.26 -20.22 8.60
N LEU A 605 11.13 -20.05 7.60
CA LEU A 605 11.01 -20.72 6.31
C LEU A 605 11.00 -22.24 6.48
N SER A 606 11.97 -22.78 7.24
CA SER A 606 12.08 -24.21 7.51
C SER A 606 10.87 -24.77 8.27
N ALA A 607 10.43 -24.08 9.32
CA ALA A 607 9.32 -24.53 10.17
C ALA A 607 7.96 -24.44 9.48
N ARG A 608 7.70 -23.35 8.75
CA ARG A 608 6.40 -23.08 8.13
C ARG A 608 6.22 -23.71 6.76
N LYS A 609 7.32 -24.07 6.08
CA LYS A 609 7.33 -24.67 4.74
C LYS A 609 6.52 -23.88 3.71
N ARG A 610 6.55 -22.55 3.83
CA ARG A 610 5.97 -21.57 2.91
C ARG A 610 6.86 -20.33 2.88
N ALA A 611 6.75 -19.54 1.82
CA ALA A 611 7.40 -18.25 1.73
C ALA A 611 6.97 -17.37 2.91
N LEU A 612 7.78 -16.36 3.23
CA LEU A 612 7.42 -15.33 4.20
C LEU A 612 7.07 -14.02 3.51
N ASN A 613 6.26 -13.22 4.17
CA ASN A 613 5.90 -11.87 3.70
C ASN A 613 6.65 -10.80 4.51
N TRP A 614 7.06 -9.70 3.89
CA TRP A 614 7.69 -8.62 4.64
C TRP A 614 6.75 -7.97 5.67
N THR A 615 5.46 -7.85 5.37
CA THR A 615 4.45 -7.34 6.31
C THR A 615 4.35 -8.21 7.56
N GLU A 616 4.45 -9.54 7.45
CA GLU A 616 4.40 -10.42 8.63
C GLU A 616 5.64 -10.33 9.51
N ILE A 617 6.81 -10.04 8.93
CA ILE A 617 8.05 -9.85 9.69
C ILE A 617 7.94 -8.59 10.55
N ILE A 618 7.50 -7.48 9.95
CA ILE A 618 7.36 -6.20 10.64
C ILE A 618 6.24 -6.25 11.69
N ALA A 619 5.07 -6.82 11.34
CA ALA A 619 3.97 -6.95 12.29
C ALA A 619 4.37 -7.78 13.53
N GLY A 620 5.03 -8.93 13.31
CA GLY A 620 5.54 -9.75 14.42
C GLY A 620 6.56 -8.99 15.28
N MET A 621 7.42 -8.18 14.66
CA MET A 621 8.39 -7.34 15.37
C MET A 621 7.72 -6.25 16.23
N GLN A 622 6.67 -5.61 15.71
CA GLN A 622 5.89 -4.62 16.47
C GLN A 622 5.12 -5.26 17.63
N GLN A 623 4.53 -6.44 17.42
CA GLN A 623 3.86 -7.21 18.48
C GLN A 623 4.83 -7.61 19.59
N MET A 624 6.01 -8.14 19.25
CA MET A 624 7.04 -8.52 20.23
C MET A 624 7.57 -7.30 20.99
N THR A 625 7.71 -6.15 20.32
CA THR A 625 8.09 -4.88 20.95
C THR A 625 7.05 -4.47 21.98
N LEU A 626 5.77 -4.46 21.62
CA LEU A 626 4.69 -4.13 22.56
C LEU A 626 4.64 -5.11 23.73
N ALA A 627 4.73 -6.43 23.46
CA ALA A 627 4.74 -7.44 24.51
C ALA A 627 5.87 -7.19 25.51
N SER A 628 7.05 -6.83 25.02
CA SER A 628 8.20 -6.49 25.87
C SER A 628 7.90 -5.28 26.76
N GLU A 629 7.38 -4.20 26.19
CA GLU A 629 7.07 -2.97 26.94
C GLU A 629 5.95 -3.17 27.97
N ILE A 630 4.95 -3.98 27.67
CA ILE A 630 3.89 -4.35 28.60
C ILE A 630 4.46 -5.15 29.77
N LEU A 631 5.30 -6.14 29.48
CA LEU A 631 5.92 -6.95 30.51
C LEU A 631 6.90 -6.13 31.37
N ASP A 632 7.67 -5.22 30.78
CA ASP A 632 8.55 -4.31 31.52
C ASP A 632 7.76 -3.40 32.47
N ALA A 633 6.61 -2.90 32.01
CA ALA A 633 5.76 -2.01 32.79
C ALA A 633 4.94 -2.73 33.88
N LEU A 634 4.51 -3.97 33.64
CA LEU A 634 3.52 -4.67 34.47
C LEU A 634 4.07 -5.88 35.22
N VAL A 635 5.24 -6.39 34.88
CA VAL A 635 5.89 -7.54 35.53
C VAL A 635 7.22 -7.12 36.15
N GLY A 636 8.08 -6.44 35.38
CA GLY A 636 9.38 -5.93 35.84
C GLY A 636 10.52 -6.26 34.88
N SER A 637 11.77 -6.14 35.35
CA SER A 637 12.97 -6.37 34.54
C SER A 637 13.40 -7.83 34.49
N ILE A 638 14.08 -8.22 33.41
CA ILE A 638 14.84 -9.48 33.34
C ILE A 638 16.14 -9.29 34.13
N VAL A 639 16.32 -10.05 35.19
CA VAL A 639 17.58 -10.15 35.94
C VAL A 639 18.36 -11.39 35.49
N ASP A 640 17.65 -12.49 35.25
CA ASP A 640 18.13 -13.74 34.68
C ASP A 640 16.99 -14.48 33.95
N GLU A 641 17.32 -15.61 33.31
CA GLU A 641 16.38 -16.45 32.54
C GLU A 641 15.30 -17.12 33.39
N THR A 642 15.48 -17.20 34.71
CA THR A 642 14.52 -17.83 35.63
C THR A 642 13.44 -16.86 36.11
N THR A 643 13.57 -15.56 35.81
CA THR A 643 12.58 -14.56 36.19
C THR A 643 11.22 -14.81 35.52
N PRO A 644 10.08 -14.54 36.20
CA PRO A 644 8.75 -14.63 35.58
C PRO A 644 8.63 -13.80 34.30
N ARG A 645 9.32 -12.66 34.26
CA ARG A 645 9.44 -11.79 33.09
C ARG A 645 10.06 -12.49 31.89
N ALA A 646 11.13 -13.27 32.09
CA ALA A 646 11.81 -14.01 31.03
C ALA A 646 10.94 -15.16 30.50
N ALA A 647 10.34 -15.94 31.40
CA ALA A 647 9.44 -17.04 31.03
C ALA A 647 8.24 -16.53 30.20
N LEU A 648 7.56 -15.47 30.66
CA LEU A 648 6.44 -14.87 29.92
C LEU A 648 6.86 -14.28 28.56
N GLN A 649 8.08 -13.74 28.45
CA GLN A 649 8.60 -13.24 27.16
C GLN A 649 8.77 -14.36 26.14
N THR A 650 9.35 -15.49 26.56
CA THR A 650 9.61 -16.63 25.68
C THR A 650 8.29 -17.17 25.15
N GLU A 651 7.32 -17.39 26.03
CA GLU A 651 6.02 -17.92 25.65
C GLU A 651 5.23 -16.95 24.78
N VAL A 652 5.16 -15.65 25.11
CA VAL A 652 4.44 -14.69 24.26
C VAL A 652 5.08 -14.57 22.87
N ASN A 653 6.42 -14.63 22.80
CA ASN A 653 7.13 -14.64 21.52
C ASN A 653 6.81 -15.89 20.70
N LEU A 654 6.63 -17.05 21.34
CA LEU A 654 6.19 -18.26 20.66
C LEU A 654 4.78 -18.10 20.11
N HIS A 655 3.84 -17.58 20.90
CA HIS A 655 2.47 -17.27 20.43
C HIS A 655 2.48 -16.33 19.23
N ILE A 656 3.26 -15.25 19.28
CA ILE A 656 3.37 -14.28 18.17
C ILE A 656 3.99 -14.94 16.93
N ASN A 657 5.12 -15.64 17.08
CA ASN A 657 5.83 -16.24 15.94
C ASN A 657 5.13 -17.46 15.34
N THR A 658 4.21 -18.09 16.06
CA THR A 658 3.33 -19.16 15.52
C THR A 658 2.05 -18.62 14.89
N GLY A 659 1.81 -17.30 14.94
CA GLY A 659 0.64 -16.67 14.34
C GLY A 659 -0.63 -16.82 15.16
N ASN A 660 -0.52 -17.01 16.49
CA ASN A 660 -1.69 -17.12 17.36
C ASN A 660 -2.39 -15.75 17.48
N SER A 661 -3.64 -15.66 17.02
CA SER A 661 -4.44 -14.42 17.04
C SER A 661 -4.76 -13.91 18.44
N GLU A 662 -4.69 -14.79 19.45
CA GLU A 662 -5.05 -14.55 20.85
C GLU A 662 -3.83 -14.28 21.75
N TRP A 663 -2.65 -14.02 21.16
CA TRP A 663 -1.40 -13.80 21.92
C TRP A 663 -1.53 -12.71 22.99
N PHE A 664 -2.33 -11.67 22.70
CA PHE A 664 -2.50 -10.52 23.58
C PHE A 664 -3.41 -10.84 24.75
N GLU A 665 -4.57 -11.45 24.48
CA GLU A 665 -5.49 -11.95 25.50
C GLU A 665 -4.78 -12.93 26.44
N TRP A 666 -4.03 -13.86 25.88
CA TRP A 666 -3.21 -14.79 26.64
C TRP A 666 -2.22 -14.04 27.55
N LEU A 667 -1.46 -13.08 27.00
CA LEU A 667 -0.50 -12.28 27.76
C LEU A 667 -1.16 -11.54 28.93
N LEU A 668 -2.30 -10.88 28.68
CA LEU A 668 -3.00 -10.15 29.72
C LEU A 668 -3.56 -11.07 30.81
N SER A 669 -4.01 -12.27 30.47
CA SER A 669 -4.42 -13.28 31.45
C SER A 669 -3.26 -13.70 32.33
N GLN A 670 -2.09 -14.00 31.74
CA GLN A 670 -0.91 -14.40 32.51
C GLN A 670 -0.43 -13.28 33.45
N ILE A 671 -0.51 -12.02 33.00
CA ILE A 671 -0.17 -10.86 33.83
C ILE A 671 -1.20 -10.67 34.96
N ALA A 672 -2.49 -10.91 34.69
CA ALA A 672 -3.53 -10.85 35.72
C ALA A 672 -3.28 -11.87 36.84
N ASP A 673 -2.95 -13.11 36.46
CA ASP A 673 -2.62 -14.18 37.40
C ASP A 673 -1.34 -13.85 38.19
N HIS A 674 -0.29 -13.40 37.51
CA HIS A 674 0.98 -13.00 38.15
C HIS A 674 0.80 -11.87 39.18
N ARG A 675 -0.10 -10.91 38.88
CA ARG A 675 -0.31 -9.73 39.72
C ARG A 675 -1.41 -9.90 40.78
N GLY A 676 -2.19 -10.99 40.72
CA GLY A 676 -3.42 -11.13 41.51
C GLY A 676 -4.43 -10.00 41.24
N GLU A 677 -4.47 -9.47 40.02
CA GLU A 677 -5.38 -8.38 39.62
C GLU A 677 -6.46 -8.93 38.67
N THR A 678 -7.63 -8.31 38.63
CA THR A 678 -8.67 -8.64 37.63
C THR A 678 -8.19 -8.31 36.21
N LEU A 679 -8.58 -9.11 35.22
CA LEU A 679 -8.25 -8.88 33.80
C LEU A 679 -8.60 -7.45 33.32
N ALA A 680 -9.76 -6.90 33.72
CA ALA A 680 -10.17 -5.54 33.36
C ALA A 680 -9.18 -4.45 33.82
N LYS A 681 -8.59 -4.63 35.01
CA LYS A 681 -7.58 -3.72 35.55
C LYS A 681 -6.27 -3.83 34.77
N VAL A 682 -5.86 -5.05 34.40
CA VAL A 682 -4.68 -5.28 33.58
C VAL A 682 -4.86 -4.71 32.17
N ILE A 683 -6.03 -4.89 31.54
CA ILE A 683 -6.38 -4.26 30.25
C ILE A 683 -6.21 -2.74 30.33
N SER A 684 -6.78 -2.09 31.34
CA SER A 684 -6.67 -0.64 31.51
C SER A 684 -5.21 -0.17 31.65
N ARG A 685 -4.37 -0.93 32.36
CA ARG A 685 -2.92 -0.64 32.47
C ARG A 685 -2.19 -0.88 31.15
N ALA A 686 -2.49 -1.96 30.44
CA ALA A 686 -1.90 -2.28 29.14
C ALA A 686 -2.22 -1.20 28.10
N GLN A 687 -3.46 -0.68 28.07
CA GLN A 687 -3.85 0.44 27.21
C GLN A 687 -3.00 1.70 27.47
N ALA A 688 -2.63 1.96 28.72
CA ALA A 688 -1.74 3.07 29.07
C ALA A 688 -0.28 2.83 28.63
N VAL A 689 0.15 1.58 28.49
CA VAL A 689 1.45 1.23 27.88
C VAL A 689 1.38 1.39 26.36
N ILE A 690 0.37 0.82 25.70
CA ILE A 690 0.14 0.92 24.25
C ILE A 690 0.19 2.36 23.78
N ALA A 691 -0.50 3.28 24.47
CA ALA A 691 -0.54 4.70 24.10
C ALA A 691 0.83 5.43 24.11
N ARG A 692 1.87 4.81 24.68
CA ARG A 692 3.25 5.34 24.76
C ARG A 692 4.27 4.44 24.06
N SER A 693 3.82 3.27 23.58
CA SER A 693 4.62 2.22 22.98
C SER A 693 5.41 2.74 21.79
N GLU A 694 6.63 2.24 21.64
CA GLU A 694 7.44 2.48 20.45
C GLU A 694 6.82 1.79 19.22
N ALA A 695 6.12 0.66 19.41
CA ALA A 695 5.53 -0.14 18.33
C ALA A 695 4.50 0.65 17.50
N ILE A 696 3.68 1.49 18.15
CA ILE A 696 2.65 2.30 17.46
C ILE A 696 3.20 3.56 16.79
N ARG A 697 4.49 3.86 16.99
CA ARG A 697 5.14 5.03 16.37
C ARG A 697 5.59 4.76 14.96
N TYR A 698 5.73 3.50 14.57
CA TYR A 698 6.09 3.11 13.21
C TYR A 698 4.85 2.78 12.38
N VAL A 699 4.90 3.12 11.11
CA VAL A 699 3.89 2.75 10.10
C VAL A 699 4.58 2.14 8.90
N GLN A 700 4.01 1.05 8.39
CA GLN A 700 4.47 0.44 7.16
C GLN A 700 3.72 1.02 5.96
N LEU A 701 4.43 1.74 5.10
CA LEU A 701 3.88 2.37 3.90
C LEU A 701 4.20 1.55 2.65
N GLY A 702 3.39 1.74 1.59
CA GLY A 702 3.59 1.12 0.28
C GLY A 702 3.03 -0.30 0.18
N ASN A 703 3.64 -1.13 -0.66
CA ASN A 703 3.22 -2.50 -0.97
C ASN A 703 4.15 -3.53 -0.31
N SER A 704 4.26 -3.50 1.02
CA SER A 704 5.06 -4.50 1.75
C SER A 704 4.58 -5.93 1.51
N GLU A 705 3.28 -6.11 1.22
CA GLU A 705 2.72 -7.42 0.90
C GLU A 705 3.24 -8.02 -0.41
N ASN A 706 3.81 -7.19 -1.29
CA ASN A 706 4.43 -7.64 -2.54
C ASN A 706 5.88 -8.13 -2.33
N ILE A 707 6.43 -8.08 -1.12
CA ILE A 707 7.80 -8.55 -0.86
C ILE A 707 7.72 -9.93 -0.20
N LEU A 708 8.00 -10.95 -1.01
CA LEU A 708 8.08 -12.33 -0.60
C LEU A 708 9.52 -12.72 -0.28
N ILE A 709 9.67 -13.69 0.60
CA ILE A 709 10.96 -14.22 1.03
C ILE A 709 10.91 -15.74 0.89
N ASP A 710 11.79 -16.28 0.06
CA ASP A 710 11.89 -17.71 -0.22
C ASP A 710 13.36 -18.08 -0.44
N ASP A 711 13.79 -19.22 0.12
CA ASP A 711 15.13 -19.79 -0.10
C ASP A 711 15.19 -20.66 -1.38
N GLY A 712 14.09 -20.72 -2.12
CA GLY A 712 13.93 -21.49 -3.35
C GLY A 712 13.49 -22.94 -3.10
N SER A 713 13.56 -23.43 -1.86
CA SER A 713 13.16 -24.80 -1.51
C SER A 713 11.64 -25.00 -1.64
N ILE A 714 10.86 -23.94 -1.44
CA ILE A 714 9.40 -23.96 -1.60
C ILE A 714 9.05 -23.90 -3.07
N ALA A 715 9.60 -22.92 -3.80
CA ALA A 715 9.46 -22.81 -5.25
C ALA A 715 9.76 -24.13 -5.98
N ALA A 716 10.89 -24.78 -5.69
CA ALA A 716 11.33 -26.02 -6.33
C ALA A 716 10.32 -27.19 -6.23
N GLN A 717 9.42 -27.18 -5.24
CA GLN A 717 8.35 -28.18 -5.10
C GLN A 717 7.28 -28.08 -6.19
N PHE A 718 7.12 -26.90 -6.80
CA PHE A 718 6.09 -26.61 -7.81
C PHE A 718 6.61 -26.61 -9.25
N TYR A 719 7.93 -26.58 -9.45
CA TYR A 719 8.53 -26.66 -10.77
C TYR A 719 8.89 -28.11 -11.15
N PRO A 720 8.68 -28.51 -12.43
CA PRO A 720 9.20 -29.76 -12.98
C PRO A 720 10.72 -29.87 -12.78
N PRO A 721 11.28 -31.09 -12.58
CA PRO A 721 12.72 -31.29 -12.36
C PRO A 721 13.61 -30.60 -13.39
N GLU A 722 13.17 -30.54 -14.65
CA GLU A 722 13.88 -29.93 -15.77
C GLU A 722 13.97 -28.40 -15.67
N LEU A 723 13.06 -27.78 -14.90
CA LEU A 723 13.03 -26.34 -14.64
C LEU A 723 13.59 -25.98 -13.26
N ARG A 724 13.91 -26.96 -12.39
CA ARG A 724 14.48 -26.70 -11.06
C ARG A 724 15.86 -26.08 -11.15
N GLU A 725 16.74 -26.57 -12.02
CA GLU A 725 18.07 -25.97 -12.23
C GLU A 725 17.97 -24.53 -12.74
N LEU A 726 16.91 -24.15 -13.47
CA LEU A 726 16.68 -22.77 -13.91
C LEU A 726 16.12 -21.87 -12.80
N VAL A 727 15.42 -22.41 -11.81
CA VAL A 727 14.94 -21.63 -10.65
C VAL A 727 16.05 -21.51 -9.60
N GLU A 728 16.82 -22.59 -9.41
CA GLU A 728 18.00 -22.63 -8.56
C GLU A 728 19.11 -21.70 -9.09
N ASN A 729 19.40 -21.74 -10.40
CA ASN A 729 20.47 -20.94 -11.04
C ASN A 729 19.99 -19.64 -11.73
N GLY A 730 18.76 -19.56 -12.25
CA GLY A 730 18.30 -18.41 -13.07
C GLY A 730 17.98 -17.14 -12.29
N MET A 731 17.80 -17.24 -10.97
CA MET A 731 17.74 -16.06 -10.08
C MET A 731 19.14 -15.59 -9.61
N THR A 732 20.23 -16.25 -10.03
CA THR A 732 21.61 -15.88 -9.63
C THR A 732 22.37 -15.03 -10.65
N ARG A 733 21.74 -14.56 -11.75
CA ARG A 733 22.39 -13.57 -12.63
C ARG A 733 22.34 -12.18 -12.03
N LYS A 734 23.40 -11.87 -11.28
CA LYS A 734 23.91 -10.53 -11.02
C LYS A 734 23.83 -9.67 -12.28
N SER A 735 23.41 -8.41 -12.08
CA SER A 735 23.64 -7.31 -12.99
C SER A 735 25.13 -7.23 -13.35
N ASP A 736 25.44 -7.45 -14.62
CA ASP A 736 26.54 -6.75 -15.28
C ASP A 736 25.98 -5.44 -15.87
#